data_AF-K2EAR2-F1
#
_entry.id   AF-K2EAR2-F1
#
_cell.length_a   1.000
_cell.length_b   1.000
_cell.length_c   1.000
_cell.angle_alpha   90.00
_cell.angle_beta   90.00
_cell.angle_gamma   90.00
#
_symmetry.space_group_name_H-M   'P 1'
#
loop_
_entity.id
_entity.type
_entity.pdbx_description
1 polymer ?
#
loop_
_entity_poly.entity_id
_entity_poly.type
_entity_poly.pdbx_seq_one_letter_code
_entity_poly.pdbx_strand_id
1 'polypeptide(L)'
;MGAVNSKVFQGLCLGQETDVNFSYEENGLRFRRVFSQEGKSPFDMVEYEKRTSIIREPNGTVVFEMKDIEIPKQWSQVATDIIAQKYFRKTGVPQHNDDGMPKLNTDGSPVLGPETSVKQTIHRLVGTWRYWGEKYGYFASAKDAQIFYDEIVVMHLRQMVAPNSPQWFNTGLNWAYGINSNAQGHYYVDPDNGEMTKAKDAYTHPQPHACFIQSIKDDLVGEGGIMDLWVREARLFKYGSGTGTNFSALRGKGEPLSGGGRSSGLMSWLRIGDRAAGAIKSGGTTRRAAKMVTLNLDHPDIEEFVNWKVEEEKKVAALIAAGYPSDYEGEAYQTVSGQNSNNSVRVPNKFMSALDNDGSWNLTWRVDGSVCKTIKARKLWDEIAYAAWVCADPGLQYDDNINEWHTCPQSGRINGSNPCSEYMFLDNTACNLASFNLAHFFENSNNTFLVDEFKHGVRLMTTVLEISVLMAQFPSEEIARGSFDFRTLGLGYANLGSVLMTAGIPYESNEAYGFSASVTALMTAESYKTSAEMAKFKGTFPKFEKNREDMLRVMRNHRRAAFNAPVTEYEKVAVKPVAIDPQYAPAYLLAAARESWNDAVDMGEKFGFRNAQTTLLAPTGTIGLLMDCATTGVEPDFALIKFKKLSGGGYFRIVNEAVPTALRNLNYTESQIVEIINYMRGTADITNAPHINAITLKEKGFNVADMESINKALEGAFEIKFIFNVWTLGEETLQRLGFNEAKYNDPNFDLLKELGFTKEEIEKANDYVCGTMTIEGAPHLKVEDYKVFDTANKNGKKGTRFIPYMGHIYMMAAVQPFLSGAISKTINMPNEVGLEDVKHAYEEGWRLGLKAVALYRDGCKLSQPLATSSKSDKEEKAELAEEKLLEQNKEQVEQLSKMLPATEEEVNSAVFQASQILSNHVGIMTPMESYTKDGEVAERRVYLHGEKRRLPSKRSGITVAVKIGNQQVWLRTGEYPDGKVAEIFIDMYKEGATVRSLLNMFAISVSMGLQYGVPLEKYVENFVFTRFEPSGFTDHPNIKNCTSIIDFVFRVLGMEYLGRTDFVQVPPKGIQKNKFENMVKIAETGKAQETMDLKIEPKVQTVVHEDLQAELPVVSEVKHEAVSASDAALSEMMGDAPACPTCGHITVRNGSCYKCLNCGDSLGCS
;
A
#
# COMPACT_ATOMS: atom_id res chain seq x y z
N MET A 1 34.04 -12.99 -2.78
CA MET A 1 34.85 -11.79 -3.14
C MET A 1 35.77 -11.40 -1.96
N GLY A 2 36.75 -10.51 -2.11
CA GLY A 2 37.53 -9.95 -0.98
C GLY A 2 36.70 -9.07 -0.04
N ALA A 3 37.37 -8.30 0.83
CA ALA A 3 36.76 -7.19 1.58
C ALA A 3 36.83 -5.89 0.75
N VAL A 4 35.86 -5.00 0.87
CA VAL A 4 35.83 -3.80 0.00
C VAL A 4 36.77 -2.73 0.57
N ASN A 5 37.89 -2.53 -0.13
CA ASN A 5 38.93 -1.57 0.23
C ASN A 5 38.44 -0.12 0.05
N SER A 6 38.46 0.66 1.12
CA SER A 6 37.97 2.04 1.16
C SER A 6 38.70 2.95 0.17
N LYS A 7 40.03 2.81 0.07
CA LYS A 7 40.87 3.64 -0.80
C LYS A 7 40.56 3.48 -2.29
N VAL A 8 39.95 2.36 -2.69
CA VAL A 8 39.61 2.06 -4.09
C VAL A 8 38.37 2.84 -4.49
N PHE A 9 37.24 2.66 -3.79
CA PHE A 9 36.02 3.38 -4.15
C PHE A 9 36.09 4.87 -3.81
N GLN A 10 36.92 5.31 -2.84
CA GLN A 10 37.13 6.74 -2.56
C GLN A 10 37.82 7.50 -3.69
N GLY A 11 38.44 6.80 -4.65
CA GLY A 11 38.97 7.39 -5.89
C GLY A 11 37.98 7.37 -7.07
N LEU A 12 36.79 6.77 -6.93
CA LEU A 12 35.82 6.65 -8.02
C LEU A 12 34.91 7.88 -8.07
N CYS A 13 35.32 8.87 -8.86
CA CYS A 13 34.53 10.05 -9.24
C CYS A 13 34.26 10.02 -10.75
N LEU A 14 33.64 8.94 -11.24
CA LEU A 14 33.63 8.59 -12.67
C LEU A 14 32.69 9.41 -13.56
N GLY A 15 31.73 10.16 -12.99
CA GLY A 15 30.69 10.83 -13.78
C GLY A 15 30.79 12.35 -13.90
N GLN A 16 31.76 12.99 -13.23
CA GLN A 16 31.94 14.44 -13.19
C GLN A 16 33.43 14.77 -13.32
N GLU A 17 33.76 16.01 -13.72
CA GLU A 17 35.14 16.40 -14.01
C GLU A 17 36.04 16.35 -12.77
N THR A 18 37.23 15.76 -12.90
CA THR A 18 38.19 15.62 -11.79
C THR A 18 39.05 16.85 -11.56
N ASP A 19 39.19 17.70 -12.59
CA ASP A 19 40.10 18.85 -12.60
C ASP A 19 39.41 20.15 -12.14
N VAL A 20 38.43 20.02 -11.23
CA VAL A 20 37.69 21.15 -10.67
C VAL A 20 38.54 21.86 -9.62
N ASN A 21 38.95 23.09 -9.92
CA ASN A 21 39.56 24.00 -8.95
C ASN A 21 38.50 24.48 -7.94
N PHE A 22 38.29 23.71 -6.87
CA PHE A 22 37.39 24.08 -5.77
C PHE A 22 37.80 25.41 -5.12
N SER A 23 36.80 26.23 -4.81
CA SER A 23 37.00 27.51 -4.11
C SER A 23 36.52 27.41 -2.67
N TYR A 24 37.27 28.03 -1.76
CA TYR A 24 36.99 28.04 -0.32
C TYR A 24 36.86 29.49 0.15
N GLU A 25 35.78 29.79 0.86
CA GLU A 25 35.51 31.14 1.37
C GLU A 25 35.95 31.24 2.83
N GLU A 26 36.82 32.18 3.19
CA GLU A 26 37.34 32.31 4.57
C GLU A 26 36.24 32.41 5.65
N ASN A 27 35.07 32.93 5.27
CA ASN A 27 33.87 33.09 6.08
C ASN A 27 32.88 31.91 6.04
N GLY A 28 33.16 30.86 5.27
CA GLY A 28 32.30 29.68 5.09
C GLY A 28 32.21 28.78 6.33
N LEU A 29 31.50 27.67 6.21
CA LEU A 29 31.28 26.75 7.32
C LEU A 29 32.60 26.11 7.76
N ARG A 30 32.81 26.15 9.08
CA ARG A 30 33.85 25.41 9.78
C ARG A 30 33.25 24.26 10.57
N PHE A 31 33.99 23.15 10.65
CA PHE A 31 33.55 21.93 11.32
C PHE A 31 34.63 21.40 12.28
N ARG A 32 34.21 21.04 13.50
CA ARG A 32 35.02 20.29 14.47
C ARG A 32 34.78 18.79 14.29
N ARG A 33 35.76 17.95 14.65
CA ARG A 33 35.53 16.51 14.81
C ARG A 33 34.84 16.23 16.14
N VAL A 34 33.84 15.37 16.12
CA VAL A 34 33.10 14.88 17.31
C VAL A 34 32.91 13.36 17.21
N PHE A 35 32.47 12.88 16.04
CA PHE A 35 32.24 11.45 15.80
C PHE A 35 33.44 10.74 15.15
N SER A 36 34.23 11.48 14.36
CA SER A 36 35.41 10.99 13.62
C SER A 36 36.74 11.28 14.33
N GLN A 37 37.83 10.68 13.86
CA GLN A 37 39.17 10.84 14.44
C GLN A 37 40.19 11.32 13.39
N GLU A 38 40.97 12.35 13.70
CA GLU A 38 42.00 12.88 12.81
C GLU A 38 43.05 11.79 12.48
N GLY A 39 43.41 11.67 11.20
CA GLY A 39 44.40 10.68 10.73
C GLY A 39 43.89 9.24 10.61
N LYS A 40 42.63 8.97 10.98
CA LYS A 40 41.99 7.65 10.81
C LYS A 40 40.87 7.75 9.78
N SER A 41 40.75 6.77 8.88
CA SER A 41 39.63 6.71 7.93
C SER A 41 38.30 6.51 8.68
N PRO A 42 37.23 7.24 8.34
CA PRO A 42 35.94 7.08 9.00
C PRO A 42 35.34 5.68 8.76
N PHE A 43 35.70 5.02 7.65
CA PHE A 43 35.29 3.63 7.39
C PHE A 43 35.97 2.63 8.32
N ASP A 44 37.14 2.95 8.88
CA ASP A 44 37.89 2.06 9.78
C ASP A 44 37.47 2.25 11.26
N MET A 45 36.41 3.02 11.51
CA MET A 45 35.86 3.32 12.85
C MET A 45 34.71 2.40 13.28
N VAL A 46 34.38 1.39 12.47
CA VAL A 46 33.46 0.29 12.79
C VAL A 46 34.04 -1.03 12.25
N GLU A 47 33.63 -2.16 12.82
CA GLU A 47 33.95 -3.49 12.29
C GLU A 47 32.89 -3.94 11.28
N TYR A 48 33.29 -4.76 10.30
CA TYR A 48 32.40 -5.32 9.28
C TYR A 48 32.40 -6.85 9.33
N GLU A 49 31.33 -7.42 8.79
CA GLU A 49 31.23 -8.84 8.47
C GLU A 49 30.48 -9.03 7.14
N LYS A 50 30.41 -10.27 6.68
CA LYS A 50 29.65 -10.64 5.48
C LYS A 50 28.38 -11.35 5.85
N ARG A 51 27.27 -10.90 5.29
CA ARG A 51 25.95 -11.51 5.45
C ARG A 51 25.37 -11.90 4.11
N THR A 52 24.19 -12.50 4.15
CA THR A 52 23.38 -12.84 2.98
C THR A 52 21.97 -12.32 3.23
N SER A 53 21.39 -11.66 2.22
CA SER A 53 19.99 -11.23 2.23
C SER A 53 19.18 -12.17 1.32
N ILE A 54 18.10 -12.77 1.85
CA ILE A 54 17.21 -13.68 1.12
C ILE A 54 15.76 -13.30 1.40
N ILE A 55 14.94 -13.22 0.36
CA ILE A 55 13.47 -13.22 0.45
C ILE A 55 12.96 -14.59 -0.02
N ARG A 56 12.07 -15.20 0.76
CA ARG A 56 11.30 -16.39 0.36
C ARG A 56 9.81 -16.08 0.33
N GLU A 57 9.09 -16.72 -0.59
CA GLU A 57 7.63 -16.87 -0.53
C GLU A 57 7.24 -17.90 0.55
N PRO A 58 5.97 -17.97 0.99
CA PRO A 58 5.50 -18.98 1.95
C PRO A 58 5.71 -20.43 1.49
N ASN A 59 5.75 -20.68 0.18
CA ASN A 59 6.07 -21.98 -0.42
C ASN A 59 7.59 -22.31 -0.39
N GLY A 60 8.42 -21.42 0.16
CA GLY A 60 9.88 -21.58 0.28
C GLY A 60 10.70 -21.04 -0.91
N THR A 61 10.07 -20.70 -2.03
CA THR A 61 10.72 -20.20 -3.26
C THR A 61 11.48 -18.90 -3.01
N VAL A 62 12.71 -18.80 -3.50
CA VAL A 62 13.56 -17.61 -3.34
C VAL A 62 13.19 -16.54 -4.37
N VAL A 63 12.64 -15.41 -3.91
CA VAL A 63 12.27 -14.25 -4.73
C VAL A 63 13.48 -13.36 -5.02
N PHE A 64 14.39 -13.26 -4.04
CA PHE A 64 15.60 -12.45 -4.10
C PHE A 64 16.67 -13.09 -3.21
N GLU A 65 17.91 -13.11 -3.69
CA GLU A 65 19.07 -13.53 -2.91
C GLU A 65 20.28 -12.65 -3.25
N MET A 66 21.05 -12.28 -2.24
CA MET A 66 22.30 -11.52 -2.38
C MET A 66 23.31 -11.92 -1.30
N LYS A 67 24.39 -12.56 -1.72
CA LYS A 67 25.43 -13.17 -0.87
C LYS A 67 26.66 -12.26 -0.71
N ASP A 68 27.52 -12.58 0.25
CA ASP A 68 28.81 -11.92 0.50
C ASP A 68 28.73 -10.40 0.80
N ILE A 69 27.55 -9.86 1.17
CA ILE A 69 27.37 -8.41 1.35
C ILE A 69 28.06 -7.92 2.63
N GLU A 70 28.89 -6.88 2.49
CA GLU A 70 29.72 -6.35 3.56
C GLU A 70 28.99 -5.22 4.31
N ILE A 71 28.65 -5.49 5.58
CA ILE A 71 27.80 -4.67 6.44
C ILE A 71 28.50 -4.51 7.80
N PRO A 72 28.29 -3.41 8.56
CA PRO A 72 28.91 -3.24 9.87
C PRO A 72 28.29 -4.22 10.87
N LYS A 73 29.10 -4.82 11.74
CA LYS A 73 28.65 -5.92 12.63
C LYS A 73 27.45 -5.52 13.51
N GLN A 74 27.41 -4.27 13.96
CA GLN A 74 26.37 -3.76 14.87
C GLN A 74 24.99 -3.54 14.22
N TRP A 75 24.88 -3.53 12.88
CA TRP A 75 23.59 -3.42 12.21
C TRP A 75 22.80 -4.73 12.42
N SER A 76 21.47 -4.68 12.47
CA SER A 76 20.66 -5.90 12.49
C SER A 76 20.61 -6.61 11.13
N GLN A 77 20.09 -7.85 11.10
CA GLN A 77 19.72 -8.51 9.86
C GLN A 77 18.57 -7.77 9.14
N VAL A 78 17.68 -7.08 9.85
CA VAL A 78 16.61 -6.27 9.23
C VAL A 78 17.19 -5.05 8.52
N ALA A 79 18.15 -4.34 9.11
CA ALA A 79 18.86 -3.24 8.45
C ALA A 79 19.69 -3.75 7.26
N THR A 80 20.32 -4.92 7.40
CA THR A 80 21.03 -5.65 6.32
C THR A 80 20.10 -5.93 5.14
N ASP A 81 18.92 -6.50 5.40
CA ASP A 81 17.93 -6.80 4.37
C ASP A 81 17.35 -5.54 3.73
N ILE A 82 17.05 -4.50 4.51
CA ILE A 82 16.53 -3.23 3.98
C ILE A 82 17.54 -2.55 3.06
N ILE A 83 18.82 -2.44 3.45
CA ILE A 83 19.82 -1.82 2.59
C ILE A 83 20.10 -2.66 1.35
N ALA A 84 20.26 -3.98 1.51
CA ALA A 84 20.54 -4.89 0.41
C ALA A 84 19.40 -4.91 -0.61
N GLN A 85 18.14 -5.01 -0.16
CA GLN A 85 16.98 -5.14 -1.05
C GLN A 85 16.62 -3.81 -1.73
N LYS A 86 16.61 -2.70 -0.99
CA LYS A 86 16.03 -1.42 -1.46
C LYS A 86 17.05 -0.37 -1.90
N TYR A 87 18.23 -0.31 -1.29
CA TYR A 87 19.13 0.83 -1.45
C TYR A 87 20.43 0.52 -2.21
N PHE A 88 20.93 -0.72 -2.14
CA PHE A 88 22.03 -1.17 -2.98
C PHE A 88 21.65 -1.09 -4.47
N ARG A 89 22.41 -0.30 -5.22
CA ARG A 89 22.26 -0.21 -6.68
C ARG A 89 22.52 -1.60 -7.30
N LYS A 90 21.57 -2.11 -8.09
CA LYS A 90 21.57 -3.49 -8.59
C LYS A 90 22.41 -3.75 -9.84
N THR A 91 22.70 -2.71 -10.62
CA THR A 91 23.46 -2.83 -11.88
C THR A 91 24.07 -1.49 -12.28
N GLY A 92 25.13 -1.54 -13.08
CA GLY A 92 25.89 -0.38 -13.58
C GLY A 92 27.06 0.05 -12.69
N VAL A 93 27.34 -0.66 -11.59
CA VAL A 93 28.41 -0.29 -10.64
C VAL A 93 29.71 -0.99 -11.06
N PRO A 94 30.81 -0.24 -11.36
CA PRO A 94 32.08 -0.84 -11.77
C PRO A 94 32.69 -1.74 -10.70
N GLN A 95 32.96 -2.99 -11.07
CA GLN A 95 33.50 -4.02 -10.18
C GLN A 95 35.04 -3.96 -10.18
N HIS A 96 35.64 -4.26 -9.04
CA HIS A 96 37.09 -4.16 -8.84
C HIS A 96 37.66 -5.48 -8.31
N ASN A 97 38.94 -5.73 -8.58
CA ASN A 97 39.74 -6.80 -8.01
C ASN A 97 40.12 -6.48 -6.56
N ASP A 98 40.59 -7.48 -5.83
CA ASP A 98 40.97 -7.35 -4.41
C ASP A 98 42.28 -6.52 -4.23
N ASP A 99 43.05 -6.30 -5.31
CA ASP A 99 44.17 -5.36 -5.40
C ASP A 99 43.74 -3.89 -5.65
N GLY A 100 42.46 -3.67 -5.97
CA GLY A 100 41.88 -2.37 -6.30
C GLY A 100 41.84 -2.01 -7.78
N MET A 101 42.35 -2.84 -8.69
CA MET A 101 42.25 -2.58 -10.13
C MET A 101 40.83 -2.83 -10.64
N PRO A 102 40.32 -2.07 -11.64
CA PRO A 102 39.05 -2.36 -12.29
C PRO A 102 39.04 -3.77 -12.89
N LYS A 103 37.97 -4.53 -12.66
CA LYS A 103 37.73 -5.78 -13.39
C LYS A 103 37.32 -5.43 -14.82
N LEU A 104 38.00 -6.00 -15.80
CA LEU A 104 37.70 -5.80 -17.22
C LEU A 104 37.12 -7.08 -17.83
N ASN A 105 36.19 -6.91 -18.77
CA ASN A 105 35.73 -7.95 -19.68
C ASN A 105 36.82 -8.28 -20.72
N THR A 106 36.60 -9.32 -21.52
CA THR A 106 37.53 -9.75 -22.58
C THR A 106 37.74 -8.73 -23.72
N ASP A 107 36.86 -7.72 -23.83
CA ASP A 107 36.98 -6.59 -24.76
C ASP A 107 37.66 -5.35 -24.15
N GLY A 108 38.06 -5.41 -22.87
CA GLY A 108 38.65 -4.29 -22.13
C GLY A 108 37.63 -3.32 -21.51
N SER A 109 36.33 -3.52 -21.67
CA SER A 109 35.30 -2.73 -20.98
C SER A 109 35.21 -3.10 -19.49
N PRO A 110 34.80 -2.20 -18.58
CA PRO A 110 34.67 -2.52 -17.16
C PRO A 110 33.53 -3.51 -16.89
N VAL A 111 33.79 -4.50 -16.04
CA VAL A 111 32.76 -5.40 -15.50
C VAL A 111 31.82 -4.59 -14.62
N LEU A 112 30.53 -4.59 -14.95
CA LEU A 112 29.49 -3.89 -14.18
C LEU A 112 28.66 -4.88 -13.35
N GLY A 113 28.23 -4.45 -12.17
CA GLY A 113 27.46 -5.26 -11.23
C GLY A 113 26.70 -4.41 -10.22
N PRO A 114 26.35 -4.97 -9.05
CA PRO A 114 25.71 -4.25 -7.96
C PRO A 114 26.72 -3.57 -7.00
N GLU A 115 26.21 -2.71 -6.11
CA GLU A 115 26.87 -2.41 -4.83
C GLU A 115 26.86 -3.68 -3.94
N THR A 116 27.99 -4.02 -3.32
CA THR A 116 28.14 -5.20 -2.45
C THR A 116 28.57 -4.85 -1.03
N SER A 117 28.84 -3.57 -0.74
CA SER A 117 29.21 -3.08 0.58
C SER A 117 28.47 -1.79 0.93
N VAL A 118 28.05 -1.65 2.19
CA VAL A 118 27.50 -0.40 2.74
C VAL A 118 28.41 0.80 2.48
N LYS A 119 29.74 0.56 2.44
CA LYS A 119 30.74 1.60 2.28
C LYS A 119 30.61 2.32 0.94
N GLN A 120 30.24 1.60 -0.12
CA GLN A 120 30.01 2.14 -1.46
C GLN A 120 28.79 3.07 -1.47
N THR A 121 27.66 2.61 -0.94
CA THR A 121 26.41 3.39 -0.88
C THR A 121 26.56 4.62 0.02
N ILE A 122 27.22 4.52 1.18
CA ILE A 122 27.54 5.69 2.02
C ILE A 122 28.49 6.63 1.29
N HIS A 123 29.54 6.11 0.63
CA HIS A 123 30.48 6.98 -0.08
C HIS A 123 29.82 7.81 -1.19
N ARG A 124 29.01 7.20 -2.06
CA ARG A 124 28.38 7.97 -3.15
C ARG A 124 27.45 9.07 -2.64
N LEU A 125 26.80 8.87 -1.50
CA LEU A 125 25.99 9.90 -0.85
C LEU A 125 26.87 11.04 -0.31
N VAL A 126 27.75 10.73 0.65
CA VAL A 126 28.52 11.76 1.38
C VAL A 126 29.57 12.43 0.49
N GLY A 127 30.16 11.69 -0.44
CA GLY A 127 31.07 12.22 -1.46
C GLY A 127 30.38 13.20 -2.42
N THR A 128 29.15 12.90 -2.86
CA THR A 128 28.37 13.84 -3.68
C THR A 128 28.02 15.11 -2.89
N TRP A 129 27.52 15.00 -1.65
CA TRP A 129 27.22 16.19 -0.84
C TRP A 129 28.48 17.02 -0.57
N ARG A 130 29.62 16.38 -0.30
CA ARG A 130 30.91 17.07 -0.15
C ARG A 130 31.29 17.79 -1.45
N TYR A 131 31.30 17.10 -2.59
CA TYR A 131 31.66 17.68 -3.90
C TYR A 131 30.77 18.89 -4.25
N TRP A 132 29.45 18.80 -4.09
CA TRP A 132 28.56 19.94 -4.37
C TRP A 132 28.75 21.08 -3.36
N GLY A 133 29.11 20.77 -2.10
CA GLY A 133 29.51 21.76 -1.11
C GLY A 133 30.84 22.46 -1.45
N GLU A 134 31.83 21.73 -1.98
CA GLU A 134 33.12 22.28 -2.42
C GLU A 134 33.00 23.07 -3.73
N LYS A 135 32.24 22.57 -4.73
CA LYS A 135 31.97 23.31 -5.98
C LYS A 135 31.33 24.66 -5.68
N TYR A 136 30.33 24.69 -4.80
CA TYR A 136 29.60 25.92 -4.45
C TYR A 136 30.11 26.61 -3.18
N GLY A 137 31.33 26.31 -2.73
CA GLY A 137 32.08 27.06 -1.72
C GLY A 137 31.43 27.15 -0.34
N TYR A 138 30.77 26.09 0.14
CA TYR A 138 30.15 26.07 1.48
C TYR A 138 31.16 25.99 2.62
N PHE A 139 32.37 25.50 2.37
CA PHE A 139 33.39 25.20 3.38
C PHE A 139 34.47 26.27 3.44
N ALA A 140 34.97 26.53 4.65
CA ALA A 140 36.06 27.48 4.86
C ALA A 140 37.45 26.97 4.44
N SER A 141 37.60 25.66 4.24
CA SER A 141 38.82 25.04 3.73
C SER A 141 38.56 23.60 3.26
N ALA A 142 39.52 23.04 2.50
CA ALA A 142 39.53 21.61 2.18
C ALA A 142 39.55 20.70 3.42
N LYS A 143 40.07 21.18 4.56
CA LYS A 143 40.04 20.45 5.84
C LYS A 143 38.64 20.45 6.44
N ASP A 144 37.91 21.56 6.38
CA ASP A 144 36.52 21.63 6.84
C ASP A 144 35.61 20.73 5.99
N ALA A 145 35.83 20.67 4.67
CA ALA A 145 35.15 19.75 3.76
C ALA A 145 35.47 18.27 4.04
N GLN A 146 36.72 17.95 4.37
CA GLN A 146 37.12 16.59 4.79
C GLN A 146 36.49 16.20 6.14
N ILE A 147 36.47 17.11 7.13
CA ILE A 147 35.83 16.85 8.43
C ILE A 147 34.31 16.64 8.24
N PHE A 148 33.65 17.46 7.45
CA PHE A 148 32.24 17.29 7.08
C PHE A 148 31.97 15.89 6.52
N TYR A 149 32.78 15.43 5.56
CA TYR A 149 32.69 14.08 5.02
C TYR A 149 32.93 12.99 6.09
N ASP A 150 34.00 13.11 6.87
CA ASP A 150 34.40 12.08 7.84
C ASP A 150 33.34 11.89 8.95
N GLU A 151 32.82 13.00 9.50
CA GLU A 151 31.77 12.98 10.52
C GLU A 151 30.50 12.30 10.00
N ILE A 152 30.04 12.66 8.79
CA ILE A 152 28.78 12.16 8.22
C ILE A 152 28.91 10.68 7.83
N VAL A 153 30.08 10.22 7.34
CA VAL A 153 30.34 8.79 7.12
C VAL A 153 30.21 8.00 8.43
N VAL A 154 30.78 8.48 9.53
CA VAL A 154 30.65 7.82 10.84
C VAL A 154 29.19 7.81 11.32
N MET A 155 28.46 8.92 11.18
CA MET A 155 27.04 8.99 11.57
C MET A 155 26.16 7.98 10.81
N HIS A 156 26.40 7.77 9.52
CA HIS A 156 25.66 6.78 8.73
C HIS A 156 26.08 5.34 9.08
N LEU A 157 27.38 5.07 9.26
CA LEU A 157 27.88 3.74 9.68
C LEU A 157 27.37 3.34 11.07
N ARG A 158 27.18 4.31 11.97
CA ARG A 158 26.62 4.15 13.32
C ARG A 158 25.10 4.34 13.40
N GLN A 159 24.38 4.41 12.27
CA GLN A 159 22.91 4.51 12.23
C GLN A 159 22.31 5.72 12.98
N MET A 160 23.12 6.75 13.24
CA MET A 160 22.73 7.95 14.00
C MET A 160 21.75 8.84 13.23
N VAL A 161 21.80 8.79 11.89
CA VAL A 161 20.92 9.54 10.99
C VAL A 161 20.75 8.81 9.66
N ALA A 162 19.61 9.02 9.01
CA ALA A 162 19.40 8.64 7.62
C ALA A 162 18.64 9.74 6.85
N PRO A 163 19.05 10.09 5.61
CA PRO A 163 18.25 10.90 4.71
C PRO A 163 17.07 10.11 4.12
N ASN A 164 16.12 10.79 3.49
CA ASN A 164 14.96 10.15 2.86
C ASN A 164 15.32 9.15 1.74
N SER A 165 14.45 8.17 1.47
CA SER A 165 14.69 7.10 0.49
C SER A 165 15.15 7.56 -0.91
N PRO A 166 14.61 8.64 -1.54
CA PRO A 166 15.14 9.15 -2.81
C PRO A 166 16.61 9.58 -2.83
N GLN A 167 17.21 9.97 -1.70
CA GLN A 167 18.65 10.22 -1.62
C GLN A 167 19.41 8.90 -1.82
N TRP A 168 19.07 7.88 -1.01
CA TRP A 168 19.61 6.51 -1.12
C TRP A 168 19.39 5.87 -2.49
N PHE A 169 18.34 6.24 -3.22
CA PHE A 169 18.14 5.79 -4.61
C PHE A 169 19.05 6.57 -5.57
N ASN A 170 18.97 7.89 -5.58
CA ASN A 170 19.40 8.70 -6.73
C ASN A 170 20.74 9.43 -6.54
N THR A 171 21.07 9.87 -5.33
CA THR A 171 22.18 10.81 -5.09
C THR A 171 23.55 10.19 -5.34
N GLY A 172 24.27 10.70 -6.34
CA GLY A 172 25.64 10.26 -6.64
C GLY A 172 25.78 9.04 -7.55
N LEU A 173 24.70 8.56 -8.19
CA LEU A 173 24.80 7.48 -9.20
C LEU A 173 25.71 7.89 -10.37
N ASN A 174 25.55 9.12 -10.88
CA ASN A 174 26.46 9.69 -11.85
C ASN A 174 27.83 9.97 -11.21
N TRP A 175 27.90 10.85 -10.20
CA TRP A 175 29.15 11.28 -9.56
C TRP A 175 30.14 10.14 -9.28
N ALA A 176 29.73 9.09 -8.55
CA ALA A 176 30.63 8.00 -8.19
C ALA A 176 30.88 7.00 -9.34
N TYR A 177 29.82 6.58 -10.05
CA TYR A 177 29.86 5.39 -10.91
C TYR A 177 29.73 5.67 -12.41
N GLY A 178 29.57 6.94 -12.82
CA GLY A 178 29.30 7.33 -14.21
C GLY A 178 27.90 6.96 -14.70
N ILE A 179 27.03 6.38 -13.85
CA ILE A 179 25.70 5.90 -14.25
C ILE A 179 24.83 7.08 -14.67
N ASN A 180 24.36 7.07 -15.92
CA ASN A 180 23.43 8.07 -16.44
C ASN A 180 22.39 7.48 -17.42
N SER A 181 21.35 8.23 -17.76
CA SER A 181 20.41 7.90 -18.84
C SER A 181 19.71 9.14 -19.41
N ASN A 182 19.01 8.98 -20.53
CA ASN A 182 18.38 10.07 -21.29
C ASN A 182 17.45 10.96 -20.43
N ALA A 183 17.42 12.27 -20.72
CA ALA A 183 16.54 13.26 -20.10
C ALA A 183 15.08 12.81 -20.00
N GLN A 184 14.42 13.09 -18.87
CA GLN A 184 13.04 12.70 -18.58
C GLN A 184 12.08 13.91 -18.52
N GLY A 185 12.42 15.02 -19.19
CA GLY A 185 11.63 16.25 -19.16
C GLY A 185 11.62 16.94 -17.78
N HIS A 186 12.76 16.91 -17.09
CA HIS A 186 12.98 17.55 -15.80
C HIS A 186 13.79 18.84 -15.97
N TYR A 187 13.84 19.64 -14.91
CA TYR A 187 14.39 21.00 -14.88
C TYR A 187 15.14 21.26 -13.58
N TYR A 188 16.10 22.17 -13.61
CA TYR A 188 16.78 22.73 -12.44
C TYR A 188 17.01 24.22 -12.63
N VAL A 189 17.22 24.95 -11.53
CA VAL A 189 17.81 26.29 -11.60
C VAL A 189 19.32 26.13 -11.52
N ASP A 190 20.04 26.62 -12.52
CA ASP A 190 21.50 26.58 -12.51
C ASP A 190 22.02 27.48 -11.37
N PRO A 191 22.77 26.95 -10.37
CA PRO A 191 23.19 27.77 -9.24
C PRO A 191 24.27 28.81 -9.57
N ASP A 192 24.97 28.67 -10.71
CA ASP A 192 26.06 29.56 -11.10
C ASP A 192 25.54 30.88 -11.72
N ASN A 193 24.33 30.90 -12.29
CA ASN A 193 23.72 32.11 -12.87
C ASN A 193 22.24 32.38 -12.48
N GLY A 194 21.54 31.42 -11.87
CA GLY A 194 20.14 31.52 -11.46
C GLY A 194 19.11 31.29 -12.57
N GLU A 195 19.52 30.88 -13.77
CA GLU A 195 18.65 30.65 -14.93
C GLU A 195 17.90 29.31 -14.85
N MET A 196 16.77 29.19 -15.56
CA MET A 196 16.00 27.94 -15.64
C MET A 196 16.57 27.04 -16.74
N THR A 197 17.09 25.88 -16.36
CA THR A 197 17.77 24.97 -17.27
C THR A 197 17.05 23.62 -17.34
N LYS A 198 16.77 23.16 -18.57
CA LYS A 198 16.22 21.83 -18.83
C LYS A 198 17.30 20.77 -18.69
N ALA A 199 17.01 19.71 -17.94
CA ALA A 199 17.96 18.63 -17.71
C ALA A 199 18.31 17.89 -19.00
N LYS A 200 19.62 17.72 -19.23
CA LYS A 200 20.19 17.02 -20.40
C LYS A 200 20.14 15.49 -20.24
N ASP A 201 19.99 15.01 -19.01
CA ASP A 201 20.07 13.60 -18.62
C ASP A 201 19.21 13.31 -17.36
N ALA A 202 19.43 12.18 -16.71
CA ALA A 202 18.61 11.66 -15.61
C ALA A 202 19.31 11.63 -14.23
N TYR A 203 20.63 11.85 -14.14
CA TYR A 203 21.39 11.59 -12.90
C TYR A 203 22.56 12.53 -12.60
N THR A 204 23.02 13.37 -13.54
CA THR A 204 24.03 14.43 -13.27
C THR A 204 23.52 15.41 -12.22
N HIS A 205 22.24 15.75 -12.31
CA HIS A 205 21.44 16.29 -11.21
C HIS A 205 20.51 15.16 -10.72
N PRO A 206 20.69 14.58 -9.52
CA PRO A 206 19.75 13.61 -8.96
C PRO A 206 18.38 14.21 -8.62
N GLN A 207 17.39 13.36 -8.30
CA GLN A 207 16.16 13.76 -7.61
C GLN A 207 16.21 13.31 -6.13
N PRO A 208 16.78 14.12 -5.22
CA PRO A 208 16.93 13.75 -3.80
C PRO A 208 15.68 14.03 -2.94
N HIS A 209 14.73 14.84 -3.42
CA HIS A 209 13.57 15.29 -2.65
C HIS A 209 12.54 14.17 -2.48
N ALA A 210 11.92 14.05 -1.31
CA ALA A 210 10.90 13.03 -1.04
C ALA A 210 9.47 13.55 -1.13
N CYS A 211 9.27 14.84 -0.87
CA CYS A 211 7.95 15.44 -0.71
C CYS A 211 7.78 16.60 -1.69
N PHE A 212 6.65 16.62 -2.38
CA PHE A 212 6.30 17.64 -3.37
C PHE A 212 4.87 18.13 -3.10
N ILE A 213 4.67 19.45 -3.22
CA ILE A 213 3.35 20.07 -3.27
C ILE A 213 3.19 20.65 -4.67
N GLN A 214 2.09 20.36 -5.36
CA GLN A 214 1.83 20.78 -6.72
C GLN A 214 0.52 21.55 -6.84
N SER A 215 0.52 22.61 -7.65
CA SER A 215 -0.71 23.29 -8.06
C SER A 215 -1.40 22.53 -9.19
N ILE A 216 -2.72 22.75 -9.30
CA ILE A 216 -3.54 22.35 -10.43
C ILE A 216 -4.39 23.52 -10.91
N LYS A 217 -4.44 23.74 -12.22
CA LYS A 217 -5.34 24.69 -12.89
C LYS A 217 -6.57 23.95 -13.41
N ASP A 218 -7.71 24.63 -13.46
CA ASP A 218 -8.97 24.10 -14.00
C ASP A 218 -9.00 24.13 -15.54
N ASP A 219 -7.99 23.48 -16.13
CA ASP A 219 -7.79 23.26 -17.57
C ASP A 219 -7.47 21.77 -17.79
N LEU A 220 -7.91 21.20 -18.92
CA LEU A 220 -7.76 19.77 -19.19
C LEU A 220 -6.33 19.38 -19.62
N VAL A 221 -5.68 20.15 -20.49
CA VAL A 221 -4.45 19.74 -21.21
C VAL A 221 -3.34 20.79 -21.25
N GLY A 222 -3.62 22.03 -20.85
CA GLY A 222 -2.64 23.10 -20.75
C GLY A 222 -1.63 22.87 -19.63
N GLU A 223 -0.54 23.65 -19.68
CA GLU A 223 0.53 23.63 -18.68
C GLU A 223 0.00 24.00 -17.28
N GLY A 224 0.25 23.16 -16.28
CA GLY A 224 -0.35 23.26 -14.95
C GLY A 224 -1.76 22.66 -14.83
N GLY A 225 -2.37 22.20 -15.92
CA GLY A 225 -3.71 21.59 -15.96
C GLY A 225 -3.76 20.13 -15.49
N ILE A 226 -4.94 19.51 -15.63
CA ILE A 226 -5.26 18.18 -15.10
C ILE A 226 -4.37 17.08 -15.69
N MET A 227 -4.26 16.97 -17.02
CA MET A 227 -3.45 15.92 -17.65
C MET A 227 -1.95 16.14 -17.47
N ASP A 228 -1.50 17.40 -17.44
CA ASP A 228 -0.12 17.75 -17.15
C ASP A 228 0.28 17.39 -15.70
N LEU A 229 -0.62 17.56 -14.72
CA LEU A 229 -0.38 17.07 -13.36
C LEU A 229 -0.07 15.57 -13.35
N TRP A 230 -0.84 14.74 -14.06
CA TRP A 230 -0.58 13.30 -14.12
C TRP A 230 0.79 12.96 -14.74
N VAL A 231 1.25 13.74 -15.73
CA VAL A 231 2.60 13.61 -16.30
C VAL A 231 3.68 13.99 -15.29
N ARG A 232 3.49 15.09 -14.53
CA ARG A 232 4.41 15.51 -13.46
C ARG A 232 4.44 14.51 -12.30
N GLU A 233 3.30 13.97 -11.89
CA GLU A 233 3.22 12.94 -10.85
C GLU A 233 3.91 11.63 -11.30
N ALA A 234 3.73 11.21 -12.56
CA ALA A 234 4.43 10.06 -13.11
C ALA A 234 5.97 10.23 -13.12
N ARG A 235 6.46 11.45 -13.42
CA ARG A 235 7.89 11.81 -13.27
C ARG A 235 8.36 11.64 -11.82
N LEU A 236 7.60 12.14 -10.84
CA LEU A 236 7.95 12.03 -9.42
C LEU A 236 7.96 10.58 -8.90
N PHE A 237 6.92 9.81 -9.21
CA PHE A 237 6.80 8.42 -8.78
C PHE A 237 7.93 7.55 -9.36
N LYS A 238 8.37 7.80 -10.60
CA LYS A 238 9.49 7.09 -11.23
C LYS A 238 10.78 7.12 -10.37
N TYR A 239 11.07 8.22 -9.70
CA TYR A 239 12.28 8.40 -8.86
C TYR A 239 12.04 8.16 -7.35
N GLY A 240 10.83 7.71 -6.97
CA GLY A 240 10.50 7.32 -5.59
C GLY A 240 10.05 8.47 -4.67
N SER A 241 9.68 9.61 -5.24
CA SER A 241 9.13 10.75 -4.49
C SER A 241 7.61 10.67 -4.40
N GLY A 242 7.04 11.32 -3.37
CA GLY A 242 5.59 11.43 -3.17
C GLY A 242 5.10 12.86 -3.36
N THR A 243 3.83 13.01 -3.74
CA THR A 243 3.24 14.29 -4.18
C THR A 243 1.88 14.56 -3.53
N GLY A 244 1.55 15.82 -3.28
CA GLY A 244 0.21 16.22 -2.91
C GLY A 244 -0.25 17.48 -3.64
N THR A 245 -1.56 17.60 -3.78
CA THR A 245 -2.22 18.64 -4.57
C THR A 245 -3.53 19.00 -3.86
N ASN A 246 -3.81 20.30 -3.69
CA ASN A 246 -5.15 20.76 -3.34
C ASN A 246 -5.98 20.93 -4.62
N PHE A 247 -7.03 20.13 -4.75
CA PHE A 247 -7.87 20.08 -5.95
C PHE A 247 -9.04 21.09 -5.95
N SER A 248 -9.14 21.95 -4.92
CA SER A 248 -10.24 22.91 -4.73
C SER A 248 -10.37 23.96 -5.83
N ALA A 249 -9.38 24.07 -6.72
CA ALA A 249 -9.43 24.93 -7.90
C ALA A 249 -10.29 24.34 -9.04
N LEU A 250 -10.47 23.01 -9.09
CA LEU A 250 -11.28 22.36 -10.13
C LEU A 250 -12.77 22.64 -9.95
N ARG A 251 -13.48 22.87 -11.06
CA ARG A 251 -14.92 23.16 -11.05
C ARG A 251 -15.77 21.93 -10.69
N GLY A 252 -16.73 22.15 -9.80
CA GLY A 252 -17.63 21.12 -9.28
C GLY A 252 -18.55 20.49 -10.32
N LYS A 253 -19.21 19.41 -9.93
CA LYS A 253 -20.12 18.63 -10.75
C LYS A 253 -21.29 19.50 -11.24
N GLY A 254 -21.45 19.59 -12.56
CA GLY A 254 -22.49 20.41 -13.16
C GLY A 254 -22.14 21.89 -13.38
N GLU A 255 -20.95 22.38 -13.03
CA GLU A 255 -20.53 23.74 -13.43
C GLU A 255 -20.40 23.86 -14.96
N PRO A 256 -20.66 25.03 -15.58
CA PRO A 256 -20.67 25.17 -17.04
C PRO A 256 -19.27 25.00 -17.66
N LEU A 257 -19.23 24.53 -18.91
CA LEU A 257 -18.03 24.44 -19.75
C LEU A 257 -18.12 25.42 -20.92
N SER A 258 -16.99 26.03 -21.31
CA SER A 258 -16.90 27.01 -22.40
C SER A 258 -17.39 26.48 -23.75
N GLY A 259 -17.28 25.16 -24.00
CA GLY A 259 -17.80 24.48 -25.18
C GLY A 259 -19.31 24.17 -25.16
N GLY A 260 -20.08 24.71 -24.22
CA GLY A 260 -21.54 24.49 -24.14
C GLY A 260 -21.98 23.22 -23.41
N GLY A 261 -21.12 22.66 -22.54
CA GLY A 261 -21.39 21.47 -21.73
C GLY A 261 -21.46 21.76 -20.23
N ARG A 262 -21.48 20.69 -19.41
CA ARG A 262 -21.37 20.76 -17.94
C ARG A 262 -20.23 19.85 -17.45
N SER A 263 -19.57 20.24 -16.35
CA SER A 263 -18.47 19.51 -15.74
C SER A 263 -18.89 18.15 -15.20
N SER A 264 -18.02 17.15 -15.36
CA SER A 264 -18.11 15.84 -14.70
C SER A 264 -17.94 15.92 -13.18
N GLY A 265 -17.39 17.03 -12.67
CA GLY A 265 -16.98 17.20 -11.28
C GLY A 265 -15.60 16.63 -10.98
N LEU A 266 -15.11 16.96 -9.79
CA LEU A 266 -13.79 16.59 -9.26
C LEU A 266 -13.59 15.06 -9.24
N MET A 267 -14.61 14.33 -8.79
CA MET A 267 -14.50 12.90 -8.49
C MET A 267 -14.15 12.03 -9.71
N SER A 268 -14.51 12.46 -10.92
CA SER A 268 -14.09 11.79 -12.16
C SER A 268 -12.57 11.89 -12.38
N TRP A 269 -11.97 13.05 -12.09
CA TRP A 269 -10.52 13.26 -12.23
C TRP A 269 -9.72 12.56 -11.14
N LEU A 270 -10.24 12.53 -9.89
CA LEU A 270 -9.60 11.80 -8.79
C LEU A 270 -9.54 10.29 -9.05
N ARG A 271 -10.59 9.69 -9.63
CA ARG A 271 -10.57 8.27 -10.04
C ARG A 271 -9.53 7.97 -11.12
N ILE A 272 -9.26 8.91 -12.03
CA ILE A 272 -8.16 8.78 -13.01
C ILE A 272 -6.80 8.85 -12.33
N GLY A 273 -6.59 9.83 -11.43
CA GLY A 273 -5.35 9.99 -10.68
C GLY A 273 -5.01 8.80 -9.77
N ASP A 274 -6.02 8.23 -9.11
CA ASP A 274 -5.90 7.01 -8.30
C ASP A 274 -5.43 5.81 -9.13
N ARG A 275 -6.05 5.55 -10.31
CA ARG A 275 -5.61 4.49 -11.22
C ARG A 275 -4.21 4.72 -11.78
N ALA A 276 -3.86 5.97 -12.10
CA ALA A 276 -2.52 6.33 -12.54
C ALA A 276 -1.47 6.09 -11.44
N ALA A 277 -1.77 6.44 -10.19
CA ALA A 277 -0.89 6.16 -9.05
C ALA A 277 -0.72 4.65 -8.80
N GLY A 278 -1.80 3.86 -8.84
CA GLY A 278 -1.76 2.41 -8.65
C GLY A 278 -0.97 1.67 -9.75
N ALA A 279 -0.96 2.20 -10.98
CA ALA A 279 -0.20 1.61 -12.09
C ALA A 279 1.32 1.86 -12.04
N ILE A 280 1.80 2.86 -11.30
CA ILE A 280 3.20 3.31 -11.35
C ILE A 280 3.99 2.84 -10.11
N LYS A 281 5.04 2.04 -10.34
CA LYS A 281 5.98 1.55 -9.33
C LYS A 281 7.35 2.23 -9.48
N SER A 282 7.98 2.59 -8.35
CA SER A 282 9.14 3.50 -8.36
C SER A 282 10.51 2.82 -8.54
N GLY A 283 11.39 3.41 -9.34
CA GLY A 283 12.85 3.16 -9.31
C GLY A 283 13.31 1.75 -9.65
N GLY A 284 12.47 0.91 -10.26
CA GLY A 284 12.77 -0.52 -10.47
C GLY A 284 12.71 -1.36 -9.18
N THR A 285 12.05 -0.85 -8.14
CA THR A 285 11.81 -1.55 -6.87
C THR A 285 10.31 -1.62 -6.58
N THR A 286 9.89 -2.45 -5.63
CA THR A 286 8.47 -2.79 -5.37
C THR A 286 7.64 -1.68 -4.71
N ARG A 287 8.17 -0.46 -4.56
CA ARG A 287 7.49 0.63 -3.86
C ARG A 287 6.40 1.28 -4.73
N ARG A 288 5.17 1.30 -4.20
CA ARG A 288 3.99 1.99 -4.77
C ARG A 288 4.16 3.52 -4.78
N ALA A 289 3.42 4.19 -5.65
CA ALA A 289 3.24 5.64 -5.60
C ALA A 289 2.68 6.11 -4.24
N ALA A 290 2.89 7.39 -3.92
CA ALA A 290 2.37 8.01 -2.69
C ALA A 290 1.78 9.38 -3.01
N LYS A 291 0.48 9.54 -2.79
CA LYS A 291 -0.31 10.70 -3.21
C LYS A 291 -1.14 11.27 -2.05
N MET A 292 -1.18 12.59 -1.91
CA MET A 292 -2.21 13.32 -1.15
C MET A 292 -3.23 13.96 -2.10
N VAL A 293 -4.50 13.88 -1.74
CA VAL A 293 -5.61 14.63 -2.34
C VAL A 293 -6.21 15.52 -1.26
N THR A 294 -6.06 16.83 -1.40
CA THR A 294 -6.57 17.81 -0.44
C THR A 294 -7.76 18.58 -1.02
N LEU A 295 -8.81 18.83 -0.21
CA LEU A 295 -9.99 19.59 -0.62
C LEU A 295 -10.46 20.59 0.46
N ASN A 296 -10.97 21.75 0.07
CA ASN A 296 -11.52 22.75 0.99
C ASN A 296 -12.98 22.43 1.33
N LEU A 297 -13.40 22.68 2.57
CA LEU A 297 -14.77 22.41 3.03
C LEU A 297 -15.87 23.21 2.30
N ASP A 298 -15.52 24.26 1.54
CA ASP A 298 -16.45 25.06 0.74
C ASP A 298 -16.54 24.61 -0.74
N HIS A 299 -15.97 23.46 -1.10
CA HIS A 299 -16.05 22.90 -2.46
C HIS A 299 -17.43 22.28 -2.76
N PRO A 300 -18.01 22.43 -3.97
CA PRO A 300 -19.33 21.86 -4.30
C PRO A 300 -19.40 20.34 -4.13
N ASP A 301 -18.32 19.61 -4.44
CA ASP A 301 -18.27 18.15 -4.42
C ASP A 301 -17.82 17.59 -3.05
N ILE A 302 -17.78 18.41 -1.98
CA ILE A 302 -17.20 18.00 -0.68
C ILE A 302 -17.91 16.80 -0.04
N GLU A 303 -19.25 16.74 -0.11
CA GLU A 303 -20.04 15.61 0.41
C GLU A 303 -19.73 14.31 -0.37
N GLU A 304 -19.47 14.36 -1.69
CA GLU A 304 -19.06 13.19 -2.48
C GLU A 304 -17.59 12.81 -2.19
N PHE A 305 -16.72 13.78 -1.92
CA PHE A 305 -15.30 13.53 -1.59
C PHE A 305 -15.11 12.88 -0.22
N VAL A 306 -15.78 13.38 0.82
CA VAL A 306 -15.70 12.85 2.19
C VAL A 306 -16.19 11.39 2.23
N ASN A 307 -17.35 11.12 1.63
CA ASN A 307 -17.95 9.79 1.65
C ASN A 307 -17.34 8.82 0.60
N TRP A 308 -16.43 9.26 -0.27
CA TRP A 308 -15.88 8.43 -1.36
C TRP A 308 -15.31 7.11 -0.84
N LYS A 309 -14.37 7.14 0.11
CA LYS A 309 -13.74 5.91 0.64
C LYS A 309 -14.71 5.04 1.44
N VAL A 310 -15.73 5.62 2.07
CA VAL A 310 -16.81 4.86 2.75
C VAL A 310 -17.55 3.98 1.75
N GLU A 311 -17.91 4.52 0.58
CA GLU A 311 -18.58 3.74 -0.48
C GLU A 311 -17.65 2.75 -1.19
N GLU A 312 -16.34 2.95 -1.16
CA GLU A 312 -15.37 2.00 -1.73
C GLU A 312 -15.06 0.84 -0.75
N GLU A 313 -14.89 1.08 0.56
CA GLU A 313 -14.75 -0.03 1.54
C GLU A 313 -16.02 -0.90 1.62
N LYS A 314 -17.23 -0.33 1.45
CA LYS A 314 -18.47 -1.12 1.30
C LYS A 314 -18.40 -2.11 0.12
N LYS A 315 -17.79 -1.71 -0.99
CA LYS A 315 -17.57 -2.59 -2.16
C LYS A 315 -16.52 -3.66 -1.88
N VAL A 316 -15.44 -3.29 -1.18
CA VAL A 316 -14.44 -4.28 -0.70
C VAL A 316 -15.10 -5.33 0.19
N ALA A 317 -15.96 -4.92 1.14
CA ALA A 317 -16.69 -5.84 2.01
C ALA A 317 -17.58 -6.80 1.21
N ALA A 318 -18.34 -6.29 0.24
CA ALA A 318 -19.18 -7.11 -0.63
C ALA A 318 -18.38 -8.09 -1.52
N LEU A 319 -17.19 -7.68 -1.99
CA LEU A 319 -16.28 -8.56 -2.74
C LEU A 319 -15.67 -9.64 -1.85
N ILE A 320 -15.24 -9.32 -0.64
CA ILE A 320 -14.71 -10.30 0.32
C ILE A 320 -15.81 -11.32 0.70
N ALA A 321 -17.05 -10.87 0.93
CA ALA A 321 -18.20 -11.75 1.15
C ALA A 321 -18.56 -12.61 -0.07
N ALA A 322 -18.17 -12.21 -1.28
CA ALA A 322 -18.27 -13.01 -2.51
C ALA A 322 -17.06 -13.95 -2.73
N GLY A 323 -16.14 -14.07 -1.75
CA GLY A 323 -14.99 -14.96 -1.78
C GLY A 323 -13.69 -14.37 -2.31
N TYR A 324 -13.63 -13.07 -2.62
CA TYR A 324 -12.38 -12.44 -3.05
C TYR A 324 -11.38 -12.27 -1.89
N PRO A 325 -10.05 -12.39 -2.11
CA PRO A 325 -9.06 -12.30 -1.04
C PRO A 325 -9.08 -10.96 -0.28
N SER A 326 -9.15 -11.01 1.05
CA SER A 326 -9.14 -9.86 1.97
C SER A 326 -7.74 -9.22 2.18
N ASP A 327 -6.79 -9.51 1.30
CA ASP A 327 -5.47 -8.89 1.33
C ASP A 327 -5.51 -7.47 0.75
N TYR A 328 -4.75 -6.54 1.31
CA TYR A 328 -4.71 -5.14 0.82
C TYR A 328 -4.02 -5.00 -0.56
N GLU A 329 -3.27 -6.03 -0.97
CA GLU A 329 -2.74 -6.23 -2.32
C GLU A 329 -3.59 -7.23 -3.15
N GLY A 330 -4.70 -7.73 -2.59
CA GLY A 330 -5.63 -8.67 -3.21
C GLY A 330 -6.64 -7.99 -4.15
N GLU A 331 -7.34 -8.81 -4.95
CA GLU A 331 -8.21 -8.36 -6.04
C GLU A 331 -9.35 -7.43 -5.58
N ALA A 332 -9.92 -7.66 -4.39
CA ALA A 332 -10.96 -6.80 -3.82
C ALA A 332 -10.48 -5.34 -3.63
N TYR A 333 -9.25 -5.15 -3.13
CA TYR A 333 -8.65 -3.82 -2.97
C TYR A 333 -8.08 -3.25 -4.28
N GLN A 334 -7.69 -4.09 -5.25
CA GLN A 334 -7.25 -3.64 -6.57
C GLN A 334 -8.42 -3.15 -7.46
N THR A 335 -9.61 -3.73 -7.32
CA THR A 335 -10.78 -3.44 -8.18
C THR A 335 -11.55 -2.19 -7.78
N VAL A 336 -11.55 -1.79 -6.50
CA VAL A 336 -12.12 -0.50 -6.04
C VAL A 336 -11.22 0.70 -6.37
N SER A 337 -11.68 1.91 -6.05
CA SER A 337 -10.98 3.19 -6.28
C SER A 337 -10.64 3.92 -4.97
N GLY A 338 -9.79 4.94 -5.09
CA GLY A 338 -9.38 5.84 -3.99
C GLY A 338 -8.34 5.25 -3.03
N GLN A 339 -7.90 4.00 -3.24
CA GLN A 339 -6.96 3.31 -2.35
C GLN A 339 -5.48 3.69 -2.59
N ASN A 340 -5.18 4.45 -3.65
CA ASN A 340 -3.81 4.88 -3.99
C ASN A 340 -3.51 6.34 -3.60
N SER A 341 -4.40 7.00 -2.86
CA SER A 341 -4.16 8.31 -2.24
C SER A 341 -4.57 8.34 -0.77
N ASN A 342 -3.87 9.15 0.02
CA ASN A 342 -4.39 9.69 1.28
C ASN A 342 -5.29 10.88 0.95
N ASN A 343 -6.44 10.99 1.62
CA ASN A 343 -7.39 12.08 1.41
C ASN A 343 -7.39 12.99 2.64
N SER A 344 -7.50 14.31 2.45
CA SER A 344 -7.62 15.25 3.57
C SER A 344 -8.44 16.50 3.24
N VAL A 345 -9.04 17.10 4.27
CA VAL A 345 -9.82 18.34 4.14
C VAL A 345 -9.16 19.54 4.84
N ARG A 346 -9.22 20.73 4.22
CA ARG A 346 -8.76 22.00 4.81
C ARG A 346 -9.87 22.58 5.70
N VAL A 347 -9.63 22.60 7.01
CA VAL A 347 -10.57 23.06 8.04
C VAL A 347 -10.14 24.44 8.55
N PRO A 348 -10.80 25.54 8.15
CA PRO A 348 -10.47 26.88 8.63
C PRO A 348 -11.18 27.22 9.95
N ASN A 349 -10.65 28.19 10.69
CA ASN A 349 -11.22 28.70 11.93
C ASN A 349 -12.67 29.19 11.74
N LYS A 350 -12.99 29.78 10.58
CA LYS A 350 -14.38 30.15 10.21
C LYS A 350 -15.36 28.96 10.16
N PHE A 351 -14.88 27.73 9.92
CA PHE A 351 -15.72 26.54 9.98
C PHE A 351 -15.91 26.09 11.43
N MET A 352 -14.86 26.09 12.25
CA MET A 352 -14.94 25.74 13.67
C MET A 352 -15.86 26.71 14.43
N SER A 353 -15.74 28.03 14.19
CA SER A 353 -16.69 29.02 14.70
C SER A 353 -18.14 28.79 14.24
N ALA A 354 -18.35 28.25 13.02
CA ALA A 354 -19.69 27.89 12.56
C ALA A 354 -20.20 26.60 13.23
N LEU A 355 -19.33 25.62 13.49
CA LEU A 355 -19.68 24.40 14.22
C LEU A 355 -20.10 24.71 15.67
N ASP A 356 -19.31 25.50 16.39
CA ASP A 356 -19.55 25.91 17.78
C ASP A 356 -20.90 26.64 17.96
N ASN A 357 -21.29 27.46 16.97
CA ASN A 357 -22.53 28.25 16.99
C ASN A 357 -23.72 27.55 16.29
N ASP A 358 -23.60 26.27 15.93
CA ASP A 358 -24.53 25.50 15.08
C ASP A 358 -24.97 26.25 13.80
N GLY A 359 -24.04 26.98 13.21
CA GLY A 359 -24.22 27.81 12.03
C GLY A 359 -24.36 27.04 10.72
N SER A 360 -24.74 27.79 9.69
CA SER A 360 -24.74 27.32 8.31
C SER A 360 -23.37 27.50 7.64
N TRP A 361 -23.09 26.63 6.67
CA TRP A 361 -21.90 26.64 5.85
C TRP A 361 -22.27 26.64 4.37
N ASN A 362 -21.53 27.39 3.55
CA ASN A 362 -21.82 27.58 2.13
C ASN A 362 -20.79 26.86 1.26
N LEU A 363 -21.29 25.98 0.38
CA LEU A 363 -20.54 25.43 -0.73
C LEU A 363 -20.60 26.41 -1.90
N THR A 364 -19.48 26.61 -2.60
CA THR A 364 -19.30 27.76 -3.52
C THR A 364 -18.80 27.29 -4.89
N TRP A 365 -19.49 27.66 -5.97
CA TRP A 365 -19.08 27.35 -7.34
C TRP A 365 -17.72 27.97 -7.67
N ARG A 366 -16.89 27.29 -8.46
CA ARG A 366 -15.53 27.74 -8.78
C ARG A 366 -15.44 28.63 -10.01
N VAL A 367 -16.43 28.58 -10.90
CA VAL A 367 -16.48 29.42 -12.11
C VAL A 367 -16.92 30.87 -11.82
N ASP A 368 -17.84 31.09 -10.88
CA ASP A 368 -18.40 32.43 -10.59
C ASP A 368 -18.33 32.88 -9.11
N GLY A 369 -17.94 32.00 -8.19
CA GLY A 369 -17.86 32.32 -6.75
C GLY A 369 -19.21 32.46 -6.05
N SER A 370 -20.32 32.07 -6.67
CA SER A 370 -21.66 32.11 -6.08
C SER A 370 -21.94 30.88 -5.20
N VAL A 371 -22.90 31.00 -4.27
CA VAL A 371 -23.28 29.90 -3.36
C VAL A 371 -24.05 28.83 -4.14
N CYS A 372 -23.46 27.64 -4.21
CA CYS A 372 -24.03 26.43 -4.79
C CYS A 372 -25.13 25.85 -3.89
N LYS A 373 -24.81 25.69 -2.60
CA LYS A 373 -25.62 24.99 -1.60
C LYS A 373 -25.26 25.50 -0.21
N THR A 374 -26.25 25.68 0.65
CA THR A 374 -26.05 25.93 2.08
C THR A 374 -26.41 24.67 2.86
N ILE A 375 -25.55 24.27 3.79
CA ILE A 375 -25.71 23.13 4.69
C ILE A 375 -25.49 23.56 6.14
N LYS A 376 -25.79 22.71 7.13
CA LYS A 376 -25.34 22.93 8.52
C LYS A 376 -23.87 22.55 8.64
N ALA A 377 -23.06 23.36 9.35
CA ALA A 377 -21.66 23.03 9.62
C ALA A 377 -21.54 21.69 10.36
N ARG A 378 -22.42 21.46 11.34
CA ARG A 378 -22.53 20.21 12.10
C ARG A 378 -22.73 18.97 11.22
N LYS A 379 -23.66 18.99 10.25
CA LYS A 379 -23.87 17.88 9.29
C LYS A 379 -22.57 17.47 8.58
N LEU A 380 -21.81 18.45 8.07
CA LEU A 380 -20.55 18.15 7.37
C LEU A 380 -19.47 17.62 8.34
N TRP A 381 -19.44 18.13 9.57
CA TRP A 381 -18.53 17.61 10.61
C TRP A 381 -18.87 16.18 11.02
N ASP A 382 -20.16 15.86 11.18
CA ASP A 382 -20.65 14.53 11.49
C ASP A 382 -20.28 13.53 10.37
N GLU A 383 -20.42 13.91 9.10
CA GLU A 383 -19.98 13.10 7.95
C GLU A 383 -18.45 12.90 7.89
N ILE A 384 -17.67 13.94 8.17
CA ILE A 384 -16.20 13.86 8.21
C ILE A 384 -15.73 12.91 9.31
N ALA A 385 -16.29 13.06 10.52
CA ALA A 385 -16.00 12.20 11.64
C ALA A 385 -16.44 10.75 11.38
N TYR A 386 -17.60 10.56 10.74
CA TYR A 386 -18.10 9.23 10.38
C TYR A 386 -17.22 8.55 9.34
N ALA A 387 -16.83 9.26 8.28
CA ALA A 387 -15.92 8.72 7.27
C ALA A 387 -14.58 8.28 7.89
N ALA A 388 -13.99 9.11 8.76
CA ALA A 388 -12.77 8.78 9.46
C ALA A 388 -12.94 7.59 10.44
N TRP A 389 -14.06 7.51 11.15
CA TRP A 389 -14.39 6.39 12.05
C TRP A 389 -14.62 5.07 11.30
N VAL A 390 -15.20 5.12 10.08
CA VAL A 390 -15.42 3.95 9.22
C VAL A 390 -14.15 3.51 8.50
N CYS A 391 -13.34 4.42 7.94
CA CYS A 391 -12.29 4.07 6.98
C CYS A 391 -10.93 4.80 7.12
N ALA A 392 -10.69 5.53 8.21
CA ALA A 392 -9.48 6.33 8.50
C ALA A 392 -9.18 7.52 7.54
N ASP A 393 -10.11 7.87 6.66
CA ASP A 393 -10.05 9.04 5.77
C ASP A 393 -11.38 9.80 5.83
N PRO A 394 -11.40 11.13 5.61
CA PRO A 394 -10.26 12.00 5.34
C PRO A 394 -9.52 12.44 6.61
N GLY A 395 -8.20 12.65 6.52
CA GLY A 395 -7.46 13.40 7.53
C GLY A 395 -7.82 14.89 7.54
N LEU A 396 -7.49 15.61 8.62
CA LEU A 396 -7.73 17.05 8.72
C LEU A 396 -6.44 17.85 8.60
N GLN A 397 -6.53 19.01 7.96
CA GLN A 397 -5.48 20.02 7.89
C GLN A 397 -6.06 21.36 8.37
N TYR A 398 -5.57 21.87 9.49
CA TYR A 398 -6.10 23.07 10.13
C TYR A 398 -5.55 24.30 9.42
N ASP A 399 -6.41 24.87 8.57
CA ASP A 399 -6.02 25.70 7.44
C ASP A 399 -5.41 27.04 7.88
N ASP A 400 -5.93 27.61 8.96
CA ASP A 400 -5.40 28.82 9.59
C ASP A 400 -4.21 28.51 10.51
N ASN A 401 -4.26 27.45 11.34
CA ASN A 401 -3.10 27.01 12.16
C ASN A 401 -1.84 26.78 11.30
N ILE A 402 -2.00 26.30 10.06
CA ILE A 402 -0.92 26.16 9.08
C ILE A 402 -0.42 27.53 8.60
N ASN A 403 -1.32 28.43 8.18
CA ASN A 403 -0.93 29.70 7.55
C ASN A 403 -0.48 30.77 8.57
N GLU A 404 -0.96 30.73 9.82
CA GLU A 404 -0.50 31.57 10.94
C GLU A 404 0.98 31.32 11.28
N TRP A 405 1.47 30.08 11.09
CA TRP A 405 2.88 29.72 11.25
C TRP A 405 3.68 29.75 9.94
N HIS A 406 3.12 30.28 8.85
CA HIS A 406 3.83 30.38 7.58
C HIS A 406 4.91 31.46 7.61
N THR A 407 6.12 31.09 7.18
CA THR A 407 7.29 31.97 7.04
C THR A 407 7.30 32.81 5.75
N CYS A 408 6.47 32.49 4.74
CA CYS A 408 6.47 33.16 3.43
C CYS A 408 5.09 33.63 2.89
N PRO A 409 4.17 34.17 3.71
CA PRO A 409 2.80 34.49 3.28
C PRO A 409 2.70 35.62 2.24
N GLN A 410 3.72 36.47 2.11
CA GLN A 410 3.73 37.49 1.06
C GLN A 410 4.02 36.88 -0.32
N SER A 411 4.66 35.70 -0.36
CA SER A 411 4.94 34.95 -1.59
C SER A 411 3.78 34.06 -2.06
N GLY A 412 2.82 33.74 -1.19
CA GLY A 412 1.65 32.93 -1.54
C GLY A 412 0.97 32.36 -0.30
N ARG A 413 0.06 31.40 -0.51
CA ARG A 413 -0.68 30.72 0.55
C ARG A 413 -0.31 29.23 0.60
N ILE A 414 -0.24 28.63 1.78
CA ILE A 414 -0.16 27.18 1.91
C ILE A 414 -1.57 26.61 1.67
N ASN A 415 -1.76 25.93 0.54
CA ASN A 415 -3.05 25.37 0.15
C ASN A 415 -3.14 23.86 0.40
N GLY A 416 -2.03 23.12 0.25
CA GLY A 416 -2.00 21.67 0.44
C GLY A 416 -0.80 21.21 1.29
N SER A 417 -0.51 19.92 1.17
CA SER A 417 0.62 19.23 1.80
C SER A 417 1.20 18.17 0.86
N ASN A 418 2.27 17.50 1.28
CA ASN A 418 2.74 16.24 0.70
C ASN A 418 1.84 15.03 1.14
N PRO A 419 2.12 13.79 0.69
CA PRO A 419 1.36 12.57 1.04
C PRO A 419 1.09 12.31 2.53
N CYS A 420 2.02 12.67 3.41
CA CYS A 420 1.99 12.28 4.82
C CYS A 420 1.76 13.46 5.79
N SER A 421 1.41 14.64 5.24
CA SER A 421 1.04 15.87 5.95
C SER A 421 2.12 16.52 6.83
N GLU A 422 3.38 16.10 6.74
CA GLU A 422 4.51 16.71 7.46
C GLU A 422 5.11 17.93 6.73
N TYR A 423 5.05 17.98 5.40
CA TYR A 423 5.51 19.13 4.63
C TYR A 423 4.34 20.05 4.28
N MET A 424 4.40 21.28 4.80
CA MET A 424 3.36 22.30 4.73
C MET A 424 3.96 23.61 4.22
N PHE A 425 3.91 23.82 2.91
CA PHE A 425 4.49 25.00 2.27
C PHE A 425 3.73 25.37 0.97
N LEU A 426 4.21 26.38 0.26
CA LEU A 426 3.64 26.89 -0.98
C LEU A 426 3.53 25.80 -2.06
N ASP A 427 2.51 25.91 -2.91
CA ASP A 427 2.33 25.04 -4.07
C ASP A 427 3.52 25.19 -5.06
N ASN A 428 3.82 24.12 -5.78
CA ASN A 428 4.99 23.98 -6.68
C ASN A 428 6.33 24.14 -5.93
N THR A 429 6.47 23.44 -4.81
CA THR A 429 7.74 23.35 -4.07
C THR A 429 8.02 21.91 -3.62
N ALA A 430 9.27 21.62 -3.31
CA ALA A 430 9.72 20.31 -2.87
C ALA A 430 10.52 20.38 -1.55
N CYS A 431 10.55 19.26 -0.83
CA CYS A 431 11.27 19.11 0.42
C CYS A 431 12.08 17.79 0.46
N ASN A 432 13.31 17.92 0.93
CA ASN A 432 14.24 16.85 1.21
C ASN A 432 14.39 16.70 2.73
N LEU A 433 14.45 15.46 3.20
CA LEU A 433 14.31 15.11 4.61
C LEU A 433 15.50 14.30 5.10
N ALA A 434 15.78 14.42 6.39
CA ALA A 434 16.61 13.50 7.14
C ALA A 434 16.05 13.31 8.55
N SER A 435 16.34 12.18 9.19
CA SER A 435 15.86 11.89 10.54
C SER A 435 16.95 11.24 11.38
N PHE A 436 17.22 11.82 12.56
CA PHE A 436 18.11 11.23 13.57
C PHE A 436 17.43 10.06 14.28
N ASN A 437 18.19 9.03 14.67
CA ASN A 437 17.75 8.06 15.67
C ASN A 437 18.16 8.60 17.06
N LEU A 438 17.19 9.06 17.86
CA LEU A 438 17.46 9.72 19.15
C LEU A 438 18.18 8.82 20.17
N ALA A 439 18.12 7.49 20.02
CA ALA A 439 18.81 6.56 20.92
C ALA A 439 20.35 6.67 20.84
N HIS A 440 20.91 7.20 19.74
CA HIS A 440 22.35 7.50 19.64
C HIS A 440 22.74 8.87 20.24
N PHE A 441 21.76 9.62 20.75
CA PHE A 441 21.94 10.90 21.42
C PHE A 441 21.41 10.86 22.87
N PHE A 442 21.27 9.66 23.46
CA PHE A 442 20.79 9.46 24.82
C PHE A 442 21.63 8.41 25.55
N GLU A 443 22.25 8.82 26.66
CA GLU A 443 23.06 7.96 27.51
C GLU A 443 22.16 7.26 28.55
N ASN A 444 21.87 5.98 28.30
CA ASN A 444 20.95 5.20 29.14
C ASN A 444 21.50 4.93 30.56
N SER A 445 22.82 4.99 30.78
CA SER A 445 23.41 4.73 32.10
C SER A 445 23.20 5.86 33.12
N ASN A 446 22.77 7.04 32.68
CA ASN A 446 22.48 8.20 33.54
C ASN A 446 21.28 9.05 33.06
N ASN A 447 20.49 8.53 32.12
CA ASN A 447 19.34 9.19 31.48
C ASN A 447 19.61 10.61 30.94
N THR A 448 20.82 10.86 30.40
CA THR A 448 21.21 12.19 29.89
C THR A 448 21.17 12.27 28.36
N PHE A 449 20.56 13.32 27.83
CA PHE A 449 20.57 13.62 26.40
C PHE A 449 21.86 14.34 25.98
N LEU A 450 22.49 13.86 24.91
CA LEU A 450 23.78 14.31 24.39
C LEU A 450 23.62 15.57 23.53
N VAL A 451 23.44 16.70 24.23
CA VAL A 451 23.10 18.01 23.64
C VAL A 451 24.11 18.48 22.59
N ASP A 452 25.40 18.39 22.86
CA ASP A 452 26.45 18.98 22.01
C ASP A 452 26.70 18.15 20.74
N GLU A 453 26.62 16.83 20.88
CA GLU A 453 26.61 15.84 19.80
C GLU A 453 25.38 16.06 18.90
N PHE A 454 24.20 16.27 19.49
CA PHE A 454 22.97 16.49 18.75
C PHE A 454 22.99 17.84 18.01
N LYS A 455 23.42 18.94 18.65
CA LYS A 455 23.63 20.26 18.01
C LYS A 455 24.57 20.15 16.80
N HIS A 456 25.69 19.44 16.96
CA HIS A 456 26.66 19.21 15.88
C HIS A 456 26.10 18.33 14.75
N GLY A 457 25.36 17.26 15.08
CA GLY A 457 24.66 16.43 14.09
C GLY A 457 23.61 17.22 13.30
N VAL A 458 22.81 18.06 13.97
CA VAL A 458 21.83 18.97 13.35
C VAL A 458 22.49 19.94 12.39
N ARG A 459 23.62 20.55 12.76
CA ARG A 459 24.41 21.45 11.90
C ARG A 459 24.89 20.75 10.62
N LEU A 460 25.49 19.56 10.76
CA LEU A 460 25.95 18.76 9.62
C LEU A 460 24.81 18.44 8.66
N MET A 461 23.67 17.97 9.18
CA MET A 461 22.56 17.52 8.35
C MET A 461 21.73 18.66 7.75
N THR A 462 21.62 19.80 8.43
CA THR A 462 21.07 21.03 7.83
C THR A 462 21.89 21.44 6.61
N THR A 463 23.22 21.34 6.71
CA THR A 463 24.15 21.63 5.60
C THR A 463 24.00 20.62 4.44
N VAL A 464 23.88 19.32 4.73
CA VAL A 464 23.58 18.27 3.73
C VAL A 464 22.28 18.56 2.97
N LEU A 465 21.22 18.94 3.68
CA LEU A 465 19.92 19.22 3.08
C LEU A 465 19.96 20.50 2.22
N GLU A 466 20.63 21.56 2.67
CA GLU A 466 20.82 22.80 1.88
C GLU A 466 21.64 22.56 0.59
N ILE A 467 22.76 21.82 0.67
CA ILE A 467 23.55 21.45 -0.52
C ILE A 467 22.70 20.59 -1.48
N SER A 468 21.87 19.70 -0.92
CA SER A 468 20.97 18.83 -1.69
C SER A 468 19.87 19.59 -2.46
N VAL A 469 19.64 20.87 -2.19
CA VAL A 469 18.78 21.74 -3.04
C VAL A 469 19.48 22.09 -4.36
N LEU A 470 20.80 22.32 -4.35
CA LEU A 470 21.56 22.75 -5.53
C LEU A 470 21.76 21.65 -6.56
N MET A 471 21.98 20.41 -6.11
CA MET A 471 22.20 19.26 -6.99
C MET A 471 20.92 18.72 -7.64
N ALA A 472 19.75 19.25 -7.28
CA ALA A 472 18.47 18.62 -7.59
C ALA A 472 17.89 19.00 -8.95
N GLN A 473 17.19 18.05 -9.57
CA GLN A 473 16.23 18.31 -10.65
C GLN A 473 14.79 17.96 -10.25
N PHE A 474 13.84 18.57 -10.94
CA PHE A 474 12.42 18.63 -10.60
C PHE A 474 11.55 18.44 -11.86
N PRO A 475 10.28 18.01 -11.75
CA PRO A 475 9.48 17.58 -12.91
C PRO A 475 8.87 18.72 -13.74
N SER A 476 8.98 19.98 -13.31
CA SER A 476 8.54 21.18 -14.04
C SER A 476 9.36 22.42 -13.66
N GLU A 477 9.22 23.48 -14.45
CA GLU A 477 9.94 24.74 -14.27
C GLU A 477 9.50 25.49 -12.99
N GLU A 478 8.21 25.46 -12.65
CA GLU A 478 7.70 26.11 -11.43
C GLU A 478 8.24 25.43 -10.18
N ILE A 479 8.32 24.09 -10.17
CA ILE A 479 8.82 23.31 -9.02
C ILE A 479 10.33 23.50 -8.87
N ALA A 480 11.08 23.57 -9.98
CA ALA A 480 12.49 23.91 -9.96
C ALA A 480 12.72 25.34 -9.42
N ARG A 481 11.94 26.31 -9.89
CA ARG A 481 12.05 27.71 -9.44
C ARG A 481 11.65 27.87 -7.99
N GLY A 482 10.52 27.31 -7.56
CA GLY A 482 10.04 27.38 -6.18
C GLY A 482 11.01 26.73 -5.19
N SER A 483 11.51 25.53 -5.50
CA SER A 483 12.48 24.84 -4.63
C SER A 483 13.79 25.62 -4.48
N PHE A 484 14.26 26.28 -5.54
CA PHE A 484 15.43 27.18 -5.47
C PHE A 484 15.14 28.51 -4.75
N ASP A 485 13.96 29.09 -4.97
CA ASP A 485 13.55 30.41 -4.45
C ASP A 485 13.25 30.40 -2.94
N PHE A 486 12.91 29.24 -2.36
CA PHE A 486 12.56 29.06 -0.93
C PHE A 486 13.48 28.12 -0.15
N ARG A 487 14.16 27.17 -0.81
CA ARG A 487 15.19 26.29 -0.22
C ARG A 487 14.69 25.52 1.00
N THR A 488 13.56 24.84 0.85
CA THR A 488 12.77 24.21 1.92
C THR A 488 13.28 22.83 2.34
N LEU A 489 13.79 22.73 3.58
CA LEU A 489 14.36 21.51 4.17
C LEU A 489 13.40 20.89 5.20
N GLY A 490 13.57 19.60 5.50
CA GLY A 490 12.75 18.87 6.47
C GLY A 490 13.56 17.95 7.37
N LEU A 491 14.37 18.53 8.26
CA LEU A 491 15.11 17.80 9.28
C LEU A 491 14.18 17.41 10.45
N GLY A 492 14.30 16.16 10.91
CA GLY A 492 13.49 15.59 11.98
C GLY A 492 14.22 14.52 12.78
N TYR A 493 13.47 13.71 13.52
CA TYR A 493 14.00 12.58 14.29
C TYR A 493 13.05 11.37 14.28
N ALA A 494 13.54 10.25 14.81
CA ALA A 494 12.87 8.98 15.03
C ALA A 494 13.24 8.41 16.42
N ASN A 495 12.58 7.32 16.80
CA ASN A 495 12.86 6.52 18.00
C ASN A 495 12.55 7.20 19.35
N LEU A 496 11.74 8.26 19.37
CA LEU A 496 11.39 8.98 20.60
C LEU A 496 10.70 8.08 21.65
N GLY A 497 9.70 7.29 21.23
CA GLY A 497 9.00 6.36 22.13
C GLY A 497 9.94 5.34 22.78
N SER A 498 10.97 4.88 22.06
CA SER A 498 12.01 4.02 22.64
C SER A 498 12.85 4.74 23.69
N VAL A 499 13.24 6.00 23.46
CA VAL A 499 14.07 6.78 24.40
C VAL A 499 13.29 7.10 25.68
N LEU A 500 12.00 7.45 25.56
CA LEU A 500 11.13 7.65 26.72
C LEU A 500 10.97 6.36 27.54
N MET A 501 10.76 5.22 26.87
CA MET A 501 10.68 3.91 27.51
C MET A 501 11.99 3.53 28.22
N THR A 502 13.15 3.64 27.58
CA THR A 502 14.44 3.31 28.25
C THR A 502 14.80 4.27 29.37
N ALA A 503 14.35 5.53 29.30
CA ALA A 503 14.49 6.49 30.38
C ALA A 503 13.63 6.16 31.62
N GLY A 504 12.64 5.27 31.50
CA GLY A 504 11.65 5.01 32.54
C GLY A 504 10.49 6.01 32.57
N ILE A 505 10.30 6.80 31.51
CA ILE A 505 9.33 7.90 31.44
C ILE A 505 8.08 7.46 30.66
N PRO A 506 6.89 7.43 31.26
CA PRO A 506 5.64 7.15 30.54
C PRO A 506 5.40 8.13 29.39
N TYR A 507 5.08 7.61 28.20
CA TYR A 507 4.83 8.43 27.01
C TYR A 507 3.66 9.43 27.20
N GLU A 508 2.62 9.04 27.93
CA GLU A 508 1.57 9.93 28.41
C GLU A 508 1.95 10.54 29.78
N SER A 509 2.86 11.51 29.76
CA SER A 509 3.24 12.28 30.95
C SER A 509 3.75 13.68 30.60
N ASN A 510 3.58 14.63 31.53
CA ASN A 510 4.11 15.99 31.38
C ASN A 510 5.64 16.00 31.24
N GLU A 511 6.34 15.04 31.84
CA GLU A 511 7.80 14.87 31.71
C GLU A 511 8.20 14.45 30.30
N ALA A 512 7.50 13.47 29.72
CA ALA A 512 7.69 13.09 28.32
C ALA A 512 7.40 14.26 27.37
N TYR A 513 6.35 15.04 27.62
CA TYR A 513 6.05 16.25 26.85
C TYR A 513 7.14 17.32 26.98
N GLY A 514 7.62 17.60 28.20
CA GLY A 514 8.69 18.56 28.48
C GLY A 514 10.04 18.18 27.86
N PHE A 515 10.42 16.91 27.94
CA PHE A 515 11.58 16.34 27.26
C PHE A 515 11.46 16.49 25.74
N SER A 516 10.37 15.99 25.15
CA SER A 516 10.19 15.90 23.70
C SER A 516 10.09 17.28 23.05
N ALA A 517 9.39 18.21 23.70
CA ALA A 517 9.32 19.60 23.27
C ALA A 517 10.71 20.27 23.32
N SER A 518 11.52 19.98 24.34
CA SER A 518 12.89 20.53 24.46
C SER A 518 13.85 19.97 23.40
N VAL A 519 13.80 18.67 23.09
CA VAL A 519 14.56 18.08 21.97
C VAL A 519 14.16 18.71 20.63
N THR A 520 12.86 18.87 20.39
CA THR A 520 12.34 19.47 19.14
C THR A 520 12.72 20.95 19.02
N ALA A 521 12.60 21.70 20.11
CA ALA A 521 13.02 23.09 20.18
C ALA A 521 14.52 23.25 19.88
N LEU A 522 15.37 22.42 20.48
CA LEU A 522 16.81 22.41 20.24
C LEU A 522 17.15 22.11 18.77
N MET A 523 16.51 21.10 18.19
CA MET A 523 16.70 20.70 16.78
C MET A 523 16.38 21.85 15.81
N THR A 524 15.21 22.46 15.94
CA THR A 524 14.77 23.53 15.03
C THR A 524 15.55 24.82 15.23
N ALA A 525 15.90 25.16 16.48
CA ALA A 525 16.74 26.31 16.79
C ALA A 525 18.13 26.19 16.15
N GLU A 526 18.84 25.09 16.37
CA GLU A 526 20.20 24.91 15.84
C GLU A 526 20.21 24.77 14.31
N SER A 527 19.13 24.24 13.72
CA SER A 527 18.95 24.20 12.27
C SER A 527 18.72 25.60 11.67
N TYR A 528 17.86 26.43 12.27
CA TYR A 528 17.69 27.83 11.82
C TYR A 528 18.92 28.70 12.08
N LYS A 529 19.62 28.51 13.20
CA LYS A 529 20.93 29.13 13.48
C LYS A 529 21.96 28.79 12.40
N THR A 530 22.07 27.51 12.03
CA THR A 530 22.92 27.06 10.91
C THR A 530 22.48 27.69 9.58
N SER A 531 21.17 27.83 9.35
CA SER A 531 20.63 28.52 8.17
C SER A 531 20.96 30.03 8.15
N ALA A 532 20.99 30.71 9.29
CA ALA A 532 21.42 32.10 9.40
C ALA A 532 22.95 32.26 9.25
N GLU A 533 23.74 31.29 9.72
CA GLU A 533 25.18 31.24 9.46
C GLU A 533 25.48 31.09 7.96
N MET A 534 24.75 30.23 7.25
CA MET A 534 24.86 30.11 5.80
C MET A 534 24.40 31.39 5.08
N ALA A 535 23.38 32.08 5.59
CA ALA A 535 22.92 33.36 5.03
C ALA A 535 23.99 34.46 5.11
N LYS A 536 24.81 34.49 6.18
CA LYS A 536 25.91 35.45 6.36
C LYS A 536 26.89 35.50 5.16
N PHE A 537 27.18 34.38 4.51
CA PHE A 537 28.17 34.31 3.42
C PHE A 537 27.60 33.91 2.06
N LYS A 538 26.52 33.10 1.98
CA LYS A 538 25.83 32.78 0.71
C LYS A 538 24.64 33.67 0.39
N GLY A 539 24.27 34.58 1.28
CA GLY A 539 23.01 35.33 1.21
C GLY A 539 21.80 34.45 1.56
N THR A 540 20.67 35.10 1.81
CA THR A 540 19.41 34.48 2.19
C THR A 540 18.78 33.67 1.03
N PHE A 541 17.65 32.97 1.26
CA PHE A 541 16.87 32.46 0.11
C PHE A 541 16.33 33.64 -0.74
N PRO A 542 16.17 33.47 -2.07
CA PRO A 542 15.78 34.56 -2.98
C PRO A 542 14.49 35.32 -2.64
N LYS A 543 13.56 34.73 -1.88
CA LYS A 543 12.31 35.40 -1.43
C LYS A 543 12.34 35.90 0.01
N PHE A 544 13.48 35.86 0.70
CA PHE A 544 13.55 36.25 2.11
C PHE A 544 13.11 37.69 2.35
N GLU A 545 13.68 38.67 1.63
CA GLU A 545 13.41 40.09 1.90
C GLU A 545 11.92 40.44 1.77
N LYS A 546 11.24 39.87 0.76
CA LYS A 546 9.78 40.01 0.58
C LYS A 546 8.96 39.50 1.77
N ASN A 547 9.50 38.58 2.57
CA ASN A 547 8.84 37.91 3.68
C ASN A 547 9.52 38.14 5.04
N ARG A 548 10.52 39.03 5.11
CA ARG A 548 11.45 39.18 6.24
C ARG A 548 10.73 39.27 7.58
N GLU A 549 9.78 40.18 7.70
CA GLU A 549 9.04 40.41 8.95
C GLU A 549 8.14 39.24 9.34
N ASP A 550 7.50 38.56 8.38
CA ASP A 550 6.66 37.40 8.66
C ASP A 550 7.46 36.14 9.00
N MET A 551 8.69 36.00 8.47
CA MET A 551 9.59 34.94 8.89
C MET A 551 10.17 35.19 10.29
N LEU A 552 10.65 36.41 10.57
CA LEU A 552 11.18 36.79 11.89
C LEU A 552 10.10 36.67 12.97
N ARG A 553 8.85 37.06 12.66
CA ARG A 553 7.66 36.80 13.49
C ARG A 553 7.52 35.33 13.89
N VAL A 554 7.64 34.41 12.94
CA VAL A 554 7.54 32.96 13.20
C VAL A 554 8.70 32.47 14.08
N MET A 555 9.93 32.93 13.85
CA MET A 555 11.07 32.60 14.72
C MET A 555 10.88 33.13 16.14
N ARG A 556 10.38 34.37 16.32
CA ARG A 556 10.03 34.92 17.63
C ARG A 556 8.90 34.12 18.31
N ASN A 557 7.91 33.62 17.56
CA ASN A 557 6.86 32.75 18.11
C ASN A 557 7.38 31.35 18.53
N HIS A 558 8.27 30.71 17.76
CA HIS A 558 8.94 29.48 18.18
C HIS A 558 9.74 29.70 19.47
N ARG A 559 10.51 30.79 19.54
CA ARG A 559 11.25 31.20 20.75
C ARG A 559 10.30 31.42 21.94
N ARG A 560 9.18 32.14 21.77
CA ARG A 560 8.18 32.35 22.82
C ARG A 560 7.62 31.05 23.40
N ALA A 561 7.39 30.04 22.56
CA ALA A 561 6.98 28.71 23.01
C ALA A 561 8.07 27.99 23.83
N ALA A 562 9.36 28.19 23.51
CA ALA A 562 10.46 27.61 24.29
C ALA A 562 10.61 28.31 25.66
N PHE A 563 10.24 29.59 25.76
CA PHE A 563 10.31 30.39 26.99
C PHE A 563 9.03 30.34 27.85
N ASN A 564 7.95 29.67 27.40
CA ASN A 564 6.62 29.68 28.02
C ASN A 564 6.04 31.10 28.19
N ALA A 565 6.16 31.91 27.13
CA ALA A 565 5.66 33.28 27.12
C ALA A 565 4.12 33.34 27.28
N PRO A 566 3.57 34.41 27.87
CA PRO A 566 2.13 34.65 27.93
C PRO A 566 1.54 34.82 26.52
N VAL A 567 0.26 34.47 26.36
CA VAL A 567 -0.43 34.50 25.05
C VAL A 567 -0.39 35.88 24.38
N THR A 568 -0.35 36.95 25.18
CA THR A 568 -0.28 38.35 24.74
C THR A 568 1.02 38.73 24.02
N GLU A 569 2.07 37.91 24.08
CA GLU A 569 3.31 38.17 23.35
C GLU A 569 3.33 37.58 21.94
N TYR A 570 2.51 36.57 21.62
CA TYR A 570 2.57 35.88 20.33
C TYR A 570 2.02 36.76 19.20
N GLU A 571 2.74 36.78 18.08
CA GLU A 571 2.42 37.65 16.94
C GLU A 571 1.61 36.89 15.86
N LYS A 572 0.37 37.33 15.61
CA LYS A 572 -0.56 36.77 14.60
C LYS A 572 -0.78 35.24 14.75
N VAL A 573 -1.27 34.81 15.91
CA VAL A 573 -1.83 33.45 16.10
C VAL A 573 -3.20 33.56 16.78
N ALA A 574 -4.17 32.76 16.36
CA ALA A 574 -5.51 32.69 16.97
C ALA A 574 -5.57 31.64 18.08
N VAL A 575 -4.89 30.50 17.89
CA VAL A 575 -4.79 29.40 18.86
C VAL A 575 -3.50 29.55 19.68
N LYS A 576 -3.59 29.47 21.01
CA LYS A 576 -2.39 29.49 21.88
C LYS A 576 -1.61 28.16 21.71
N PRO A 577 -0.32 28.19 21.31
CA PRO A 577 0.49 26.99 21.24
C PRO A 577 0.77 26.39 22.62
N VAL A 578 0.96 25.06 22.68
CA VAL A 578 1.48 24.35 23.85
C VAL A 578 2.97 24.65 24.00
N ALA A 579 3.32 25.42 25.02
CA ALA A 579 4.69 25.86 25.30
C ALA A 579 5.41 24.91 26.28
N ILE A 580 6.74 24.98 26.35
CA ILE A 580 7.51 24.10 27.24
C ILE A 580 7.35 24.53 28.70
N ASP A 581 6.69 23.72 29.51
CA ASP A 581 6.62 23.93 30.95
C ASP A 581 7.99 23.62 31.60
N PRO A 582 8.66 24.61 32.23
CA PRO A 582 9.94 24.40 32.89
C PRO A 582 9.87 23.53 34.15
N GLN A 583 8.67 23.23 34.68
CA GLN A 583 8.52 22.28 35.79
C GLN A 583 8.76 20.82 35.38
N TYR A 584 8.53 20.49 34.10
CA TYR A 584 8.55 19.10 33.61
C TYR A 584 9.60 18.84 32.52
N ALA A 585 10.41 19.84 32.17
CA ALA A 585 11.48 19.72 31.18
C ALA A 585 12.87 19.63 31.85
N PRO A 586 13.79 18.75 31.39
CA PRO A 586 15.13 18.69 31.97
C PRO A 586 15.87 20.03 31.81
N ALA A 587 16.27 20.62 32.94
CA ALA A 587 16.73 22.01 32.99
C ALA A 587 17.93 22.30 32.07
N TYR A 588 18.87 21.36 31.92
CA TYR A 588 20.02 21.50 31.02
C TYR A 588 19.61 21.54 29.54
N LEU A 589 18.67 20.67 29.15
CA LEU A 589 18.18 20.55 27.78
C LEU A 589 17.32 21.75 27.40
N LEU A 590 16.45 22.20 28.30
CA LEU A 590 15.65 23.41 28.12
C LEU A 590 16.52 24.68 28.08
N ALA A 591 17.58 24.77 28.88
CA ALA A 591 18.54 25.87 28.80
C ALA A 591 19.24 25.90 27.43
N ALA A 592 19.76 24.77 26.95
CA ALA A 592 20.39 24.66 25.64
C ALA A 592 19.45 24.97 24.47
N ALA A 593 18.18 24.56 24.56
CA ALA A 593 17.15 24.89 23.57
C ALA A 593 16.83 26.40 23.55
N ARG A 594 16.75 27.04 24.72
CA ARG A 594 16.53 28.49 24.86
C ARG A 594 17.72 29.32 24.39
N GLU A 595 18.94 28.86 24.65
CA GLU A 595 20.17 29.45 24.13
C GLU A 595 20.19 29.43 22.59
N SER A 596 20.03 28.26 21.98
CA SER A 596 19.98 28.15 20.51
C SER A 596 18.82 28.96 19.90
N TRP A 597 17.70 29.14 20.61
CA TRP A 597 16.60 30.00 20.14
C TRP A 597 16.89 31.51 20.26
N ASN A 598 17.75 31.94 21.20
CA ASN A 598 18.29 33.30 21.16
C ASN A 598 19.21 33.45 19.95
N ASP A 599 20.22 32.57 19.81
CA ASP A 599 21.18 32.59 18.69
C ASP A 599 20.47 32.61 17.32
N ALA A 600 19.45 31.75 17.14
CA ALA A 600 18.72 31.65 15.88
C ALA A 600 17.94 32.93 15.52
N VAL A 601 17.38 33.62 16.52
CA VAL A 601 16.69 34.90 16.32
C VAL A 601 17.71 36.02 16.10
N ASP A 602 18.72 36.15 16.95
CA ASP A 602 19.74 37.21 16.88
C ASP A 602 20.56 37.15 15.58
N MET A 603 20.92 35.95 15.13
CA MET A 603 21.56 35.75 13.82
C MET A 603 20.57 35.95 12.66
N GLY A 604 19.32 35.54 12.81
CA GLY A 604 18.26 35.73 11.82
C GLY A 604 17.89 37.18 11.56
N GLU A 605 17.79 38.01 12.61
CA GLU A 605 17.51 39.45 12.46
C GLU A 605 18.69 40.19 11.80
N LYS A 606 19.93 39.71 12.02
CA LYS A 606 21.18 40.31 11.54
C LYS A 606 21.61 39.88 10.14
N PHE A 607 21.40 38.62 9.76
CA PHE A 607 21.88 38.03 8.50
C PHE A 607 20.75 37.45 7.62
N GLY A 608 19.52 37.38 8.13
CA GLY A 608 18.43 36.64 7.51
C GLY A 608 18.64 35.12 7.59
N PHE A 609 17.88 34.37 6.80
CA PHE A 609 17.95 32.90 6.74
C PHE A 609 18.19 32.39 5.33
N ARG A 610 18.91 31.28 5.22
CA ARG A 610 19.17 30.58 3.96
C ARG A 610 17.98 29.72 3.50
N ASN A 611 17.09 29.33 4.42
CA ASN A 611 16.03 28.33 4.17
C ASN A 611 14.69 28.79 4.77
N ALA A 612 13.62 28.80 3.97
CA ALA A 612 12.30 29.26 4.44
C ALA A 612 11.63 28.30 5.45
N GLN A 613 11.89 27.00 5.32
CA GLN A 613 11.49 25.93 6.24
C GLN A 613 12.72 25.03 6.47
N THR A 614 12.89 24.51 7.69
CA THR A 614 14.05 23.68 8.06
C THR A 614 13.69 22.33 8.68
N THR A 615 12.53 22.21 9.34
CA THR A 615 12.20 21.08 10.22
C THR A 615 10.76 20.61 10.13
N LEU A 616 10.57 19.29 10.27
CA LEU A 616 9.30 18.58 10.31
C LEU A 616 9.50 17.17 10.88
N LEU A 617 8.43 16.48 11.29
CA LEU A 617 8.51 15.09 11.75
C LEU A 617 7.84 14.16 10.74
N ALA A 618 8.67 13.42 9.99
CA ALA A 618 8.26 12.46 8.98
C ALA A 618 7.88 11.10 9.60
N PRO A 619 7.14 10.22 8.90
CA PRO A 619 6.73 8.93 9.44
C PRO A 619 7.88 7.89 9.46
N THR A 620 9.00 8.15 8.78
CA THR A 620 10.27 7.35 8.80
C THR A 620 10.22 5.85 8.48
N GLY A 621 9.05 5.23 8.24
CA GLY A 621 8.82 3.77 8.25
C GLY A 621 9.61 2.84 7.29
N THR A 622 10.62 3.31 6.57
CA THR A 622 11.68 2.44 6.00
C THR A 622 13.08 2.85 6.48
N ILE A 623 13.35 4.13 6.69
CA ILE A 623 14.64 4.59 7.21
C ILE A 623 14.81 4.34 8.72
N GLY A 624 13.73 4.29 9.49
CA GLY A 624 13.76 3.83 10.89
C GLY A 624 14.20 2.36 10.99
N LEU A 625 13.74 1.50 10.08
CA LEU A 625 14.18 0.10 9.99
C LEU A 625 15.62 -0.06 9.46
N LEU A 626 16.15 0.93 8.73
CA LEU A 626 17.56 0.99 8.35
C LEU A 626 18.44 1.43 9.52
N MET A 627 17.92 2.28 10.41
CA MET A 627 18.61 2.77 11.61
C MET A 627 18.39 1.90 12.86
N ASP A 628 17.75 0.74 12.72
CA ASP A 628 17.33 -0.14 13.82
C ASP A 628 16.52 0.57 14.94
N CYS A 629 15.73 1.58 14.58
CA CYS A 629 14.80 2.23 15.48
C CYS A 629 13.66 1.27 15.90
N ALA A 630 13.43 1.11 17.20
CA ALA A 630 12.29 0.37 17.73
C ALA A 630 10.95 1.11 17.49
N THR A 631 10.97 2.45 17.49
CA THR A 631 9.81 3.31 17.21
C THR A 631 10.09 4.35 16.11
N THR A 632 9.06 4.76 15.37
CA THR A 632 9.18 5.59 14.15
C THR A 632 8.78 7.03 14.38
N GLY A 633 9.57 8.00 13.93
CA GLY A 633 9.23 9.43 14.09
C GLY A 633 9.01 9.82 15.56
N VAL A 634 7.84 10.40 15.83
CA VAL A 634 7.32 10.75 17.17
C VAL A 634 6.37 9.67 17.74
N GLU A 635 6.20 8.55 17.04
CA GLU A 635 5.35 7.42 17.49
C GLU A 635 5.89 6.80 18.80
N PRO A 636 5.01 6.35 19.71
CA PRO A 636 5.35 5.33 20.71
C PRO A 636 5.58 3.98 20.01
N ASP A 637 5.87 2.93 20.78
CA ASP A 637 5.83 1.59 20.17
C ASP A 637 4.37 1.16 19.90
N PHE A 638 4.17 0.40 18.82
CA PHE A 638 2.90 -0.14 18.39
C PHE A 638 2.38 -1.23 19.35
N ALA A 639 3.29 -2.14 19.74
CA ALA A 639 3.11 -3.21 20.73
C ALA A 639 4.50 -3.76 21.11
N LEU A 640 4.68 -4.20 22.36
CA LEU A 640 5.97 -4.69 22.91
C LEU A 640 6.48 -5.93 22.17
N ILE A 641 5.57 -6.77 21.69
CA ILE A 641 5.83 -7.81 20.70
C ILE A 641 4.84 -7.63 19.54
N LYS A 642 5.36 -7.52 18.33
CA LYS A 642 4.59 -7.12 17.13
C LYS A 642 4.87 -8.05 15.95
N PHE A 643 3.81 -8.40 15.22
CA PHE A 643 3.88 -9.33 14.09
C PHE A 643 3.75 -8.58 12.77
N LYS A 644 4.78 -8.67 11.93
CA LYS A 644 4.84 -8.02 10.63
C LYS A 644 4.61 -9.04 9.52
N LYS A 645 3.55 -8.85 8.73
CA LYS A 645 3.29 -9.64 7.53
C LYS A 645 4.34 -9.32 6.45
N LEU A 646 4.86 -10.33 5.76
CA LEU A 646 5.78 -10.16 4.63
C LEU A 646 5.01 -10.09 3.30
N SER A 647 5.54 -9.35 2.32
CA SER A 647 5.01 -9.35 0.95
C SER A 647 5.21 -10.75 0.32
N GLY A 648 4.12 -11.34 -0.19
CA GLY A 648 4.05 -12.75 -0.57
C GLY A 648 3.43 -13.66 0.52
N GLY A 649 3.41 -13.22 1.79
CA GLY A 649 2.82 -13.94 2.92
C GLY A 649 3.84 -14.37 3.99
N GLY A 650 3.35 -14.94 5.09
CA GLY A 650 4.15 -15.23 6.28
C GLY A 650 4.29 -14.03 7.23
N TYR A 651 4.81 -14.27 8.44
CA TYR A 651 4.95 -13.28 9.50
C TYR A 651 6.33 -13.32 10.15
N PHE A 652 6.83 -12.15 10.58
CA PHE A 652 8.06 -11.97 11.34
C PHE A 652 7.74 -11.43 12.75
N ARG A 653 8.27 -12.08 13.80
CA ARG A 653 8.15 -11.65 15.20
C ARG A 653 9.21 -10.59 15.49
N ILE A 654 8.79 -9.43 16.01
CA ILE A 654 9.68 -8.39 16.51
C ILE A 654 9.41 -8.23 18.01
N VAL A 655 10.45 -8.33 18.84
CA VAL A 655 10.42 -8.05 20.27
C VAL A 655 11.06 -6.68 20.51
N ASN A 656 10.54 -5.92 21.48
CA ASN A 656 11.10 -4.62 21.84
C ASN A 656 12.26 -4.75 22.84
N GLU A 657 13.49 -4.60 22.34
CA GLU A 657 14.74 -4.65 23.11
C GLU A 657 14.97 -3.43 24.02
N ALA A 658 14.07 -2.44 24.06
CA ALA A 658 14.09 -1.35 25.05
C ALA A 658 13.66 -1.83 26.45
N VAL A 659 12.81 -2.86 26.55
CA VAL A 659 12.20 -3.31 27.81
C VAL A 659 13.23 -3.72 28.88
N PRO A 660 14.29 -4.50 28.58
CA PRO A 660 15.34 -4.80 29.56
C PRO A 660 16.06 -3.56 30.09
N THR A 661 16.31 -2.57 29.24
CA THR A 661 17.01 -1.32 29.61
C THR A 661 16.12 -0.42 30.47
N ALA A 662 14.85 -0.29 30.12
CA ALA A 662 13.85 0.40 30.93
C ALA A 662 13.77 -0.19 32.35
N LEU A 663 13.73 -1.52 32.47
CA LEU A 663 13.69 -2.18 33.78
C LEU A 663 14.96 -1.95 34.61
N ARG A 664 16.15 -1.90 34.00
CA ARG A 664 17.39 -1.51 34.71
C ARG A 664 17.29 -0.10 35.28
N ASN A 665 16.80 0.85 34.47
CA ASN A 665 16.68 2.25 34.87
C ASN A 665 15.55 2.50 35.88
N LEU A 666 14.55 1.62 35.93
CA LEU A 666 13.54 1.51 36.99
C LEU A 666 14.04 0.73 38.24
N ASN A 667 15.33 0.38 38.30
CA ASN A 667 16.02 -0.27 39.41
C ASN A 667 15.61 -1.73 39.71
N TYR A 668 15.17 -2.49 38.69
CA TYR A 668 15.00 -3.94 38.80
C TYR A 668 16.34 -4.68 38.75
N THR A 669 16.45 -5.79 39.48
CA THR A 669 17.65 -6.65 39.43
C THR A 669 17.63 -7.56 38.20
N GLU A 670 18.80 -7.96 37.68
CA GLU A 670 18.89 -8.81 36.47
C GLU A 670 18.06 -10.12 36.56
N SER A 671 17.90 -10.73 37.74
CA SER A 671 17.02 -11.91 37.91
C SER A 671 15.56 -11.55 37.62
N GLN A 672 15.06 -10.47 38.23
CA GLN A 672 13.70 -9.99 38.02
C GLN A 672 13.48 -9.58 36.56
N ILE A 673 14.48 -8.97 35.92
CA ILE A 673 14.44 -8.61 34.49
C ILE A 673 14.32 -9.88 33.63
N VAL A 674 15.12 -10.91 33.88
CA VAL A 674 15.02 -12.19 33.15
C VAL A 674 13.65 -12.84 33.36
N GLU A 675 13.10 -12.83 34.58
CA GLU A 675 11.78 -13.37 34.87
C GLU A 675 10.64 -12.58 34.18
N ILE A 676 10.71 -11.25 34.15
CA ILE A 676 9.76 -10.37 33.45
C ILE A 676 9.84 -10.57 31.92
N ILE A 677 11.06 -10.63 31.37
CA ILE A 677 11.27 -10.83 29.93
C ILE A 677 10.82 -12.22 29.50
N ASN A 678 11.08 -13.27 30.30
CA ASN A 678 10.59 -14.62 30.03
C ASN A 678 9.06 -14.69 30.08
N TYR A 679 8.39 -13.97 30.99
CA TYR A 679 6.92 -13.88 31.01
C TYR A 679 6.33 -13.25 29.73
N MET A 680 6.98 -12.20 29.22
CA MET A 680 6.54 -11.46 28.03
C MET A 680 6.87 -12.20 26.72
N ARG A 681 8.11 -12.68 26.57
CA ARG A 681 8.67 -13.29 25.35
C ARG A 681 8.50 -14.81 25.27
N GLY A 682 8.34 -15.47 26.41
CA GLY A 682 8.41 -16.92 26.53
C GLY A 682 9.85 -17.43 26.61
N THR A 683 10.03 -18.63 27.16
CA THR A 683 11.33 -19.29 27.32
C THR A 683 11.90 -19.85 26.02
N ALA A 684 11.05 -20.08 25.01
CA ALA A 684 11.31 -20.94 23.85
C ALA A 684 11.74 -22.39 24.19
N ASP A 685 11.57 -22.84 25.43
CA ASP A 685 11.90 -24.19 25.91
C ASP A 685 10.69 -24.83 26.60
N ILE A 686 10.24 -25.96 26.06
CA ILE A 686 9.12 -26.74 26.62
C ILE A 686 9.53 -27.66 27.79
N THR A 687 10.84 -27.87 28.03
CA THR A 687 11.35 -28.89 28.96
C THR A 687 10.76 -28.79 30.36
N ASN A 688 10.52 -27.56 30.84
CA ASN A 688 10.01 -27.26 32.17
C ASN A 688 8.62 -26.59 32.17
N ALA A 689 7.90 -26.63 31.05
CA ALA A 689 6.64 -25.91 30.91
C ALA A 689 5.49 -26.54 31.75
N PRO A 690 4.47 -25.76 32.15
CA PRO A 690 3.30 -26.30 32.84
C PRO A 690 2.55 -27.31 31.97
N HIS A 691 2.19 -28.46 32.55
CA HIS A 691 1.40 -29.55 31.95
C HIS A 691 2.01 -30.27 30.74
N ILE A 692 2.46 -29.56 29.71
CA ILE A 692 3.01 -30.12 28.47
C ILE A 692 4.53 -29.90 28.49
N ASN A 693 5.31 -30.95 28.83
CA ASN A 693 6.75 -30.82 29.03
C ASN A 693 7.51 -32.13 28.74
N ALA A 694 8.84 -32.12 28.92
CA ALA A 694 9.69 -33.26 28.61
C ALA A 694 9.36 -34.56 29.38
N ILE A 695 8.66 -34.47 30.51
CA ILE A 695 8.18 -35.65 31.25
C ILE A 695 6.87 -36.15 30.62
N THR A 696 5.86 -35.28 30.53
CA THR A 696 4.50 -35.68 30.08
C THR A 696 4.43 -36.00 28.59
N LEU A 697 5.28 -35.39 27.75
CA LEU A 697 5.43 -35.76 26.34
C LEU A 697 6.12 -37.13 26.20
N LYS A 698 7.13 -37.42 27.03
CA LYS A 698 7.82 -38.71 27.03
C LYS A 698 6.92 -39.85 27.49
N GLU A 699 6.07 -39.61 28.49
CA GLU A 699 5.00 -40.54 28.90
C GLU A 699 3.99 -40.83 27.78
N LYS A 700 3.80 -39.88 26.85
CA LYS A 700 2.95 -40.04 25.66
C LYS A 700 3.68 -40.56 24.42
N GLY A 701 4.97 -40.91 24.50
CA GLY A 701 5.72 -41.58 23.42
C GLY A 701 6.73 -40.73 22.64
N PHE A 702 6.96 -39.47 23.05
CA PHE A 702 8.01 -38.63 22.47
C PHE A 702 9.40 -39.05 22.97
N ASN A 703 10.41 -38.97 22.09
CA ASN A 703 11.82 -39.26 22.38
C ASN A 703 12.70 -37.98 22.36
N VAL A 704 13.99 -38.12 22.67
CA VAL A 704 14.93 -36.99 22.79
C VAL A 704 15.06 -36.19 21.49
N ALA A 705 15.12 -36.83 20.32
CA ALA A 705 15.21 -36.15 19.03
C ALA A 705 13.93 -35.38 18.69
N ASP A 706 12.76 -35.91 19.10
CA ASP A 706 11.48 -35.19 18.95
C ASP A 706 11.50 -33.90 19.77
N MET A 707 12.00 -33.97 21.02
CA MET A 707 12.14 -32.82 21.93
C MET A 707 13.16 -31.78 21.40
N GLU A 708 14.27 -32.23 20.82
CA GLU A 708 15.25 -31.34 20.15
C GLU A 708 14.62 -30.64 18.94
N SER A 709 13.81 -31.33 18.13
CA SER A 709 13.09 -30.73 17.01
C SER A 709 12.04 -29.71 17.48
N ILE A 710 11.27 -30.05 18.53
CA ILE A 710 10.29 -29.16 19.16
C ILE A 710 10.96 -27.87 19.65
N ASN A 711 11.98 -27.96 20.50
CA ASN A 711 12.64 -26.78 21.07
C ASN A 711 13.32 -25.92 19.98
N LYS A 712 13.97 -26.54 19.00
CA LYS A 712 14.58 -25.81 17.87
C LYS A 712 13.55 -25.04 17.04
N ALA A 713 12.35 -25.59 16.86
CA ALA A 713 11.29 -24.90 16.13
C ALA A 713 10.58 -23.83 16.98
N LEU A 714 10.57 -23.97 18.31
CA LEU A 714 9.96 -23.02 19.25
C LEU A 714 10.64 -21.64 19.26
N GLU A 715 11.92 -21.54 18.88
CA GLU A 715 12.63 -20.26 18.71
C GLU A 715 11.89 -19.27 17.78
N GLY A 716 11.16 -19.78 16.78
CA GLY A 716 10.38 -19.00 15.82
C GLY A 716 8.86 -19.06 16.02
N ALA A 717 8.35 -19.75 17.04
CA ALA A 717 6.93 -20.06 17.16
C ALA A 717 6.08 -18.92 17.71
N PHE A 718 4.84 -18.83 17.21
CA PHE A 718 3.79 -17.93 17.72
C PHE A 718 2.90 -18.58 18.77
N GLU A 719 2.57 -19.86 18.54
CA GLU A 719 1.81 -20.71 19.46
C GLU A 719 2.34 -22.14 19.36
N ILE A 720 2.39 -22.87 20.48
CA ILE A 720 2.99 -24.22 20.54
C ILE A 720 2.28 -25.21 19.60
N LYS A 721 0.98 -25.06 19.35
CA LYS A 721 0.20 -25.92 18.45
C LYS A 721 0.75 -25.97 17.01
N PHE A 722 1.43 -24.91 16.56
CA PHE A 722 2.06 -24.86 15.23
C PHE A 722 3.37 -25.66 15.13
N ILE A 723 3.88 -26.19 16.25
CA ILE A 723 5.04 -27.11 16.32
C ILE A 723 4.59 -28.58 16.29
N PHE A 724 3.44 -28.88 16.89
CA PHE A 724 2.95 -30.25 17.03
C PHE A 724 2.25 -30.74 15.75
N ASN A 725 3.02 -30.87 14.66
CA ASN A 725 2.58 -31.29 13.33
C ASN A 725 3.60 -32.20 12.61
N VAL A 726 3.17 -32.79 11.49
CA VAL A 726 3.99 -33.73 10.69
C VAL A 726 5.28 -33.10 10.16
N TRP A 727 5.24 -31.81 9.80
CA TRP A 727 6.39 -31.09 9.22
C TRP A 727 7.54 -30.89 10.21
N THR A 728 7.25 -30.85 11.51
CA THR A 728 8.26 -30.60 12.57
C THR A 728 8.66 -31.89 13.30
N LEU A 729 7.74 -32.85 13.42
CA LEU A 729 7.95 -34.10 14.16
C LEU A 729 8.31 -35.29 13.26
N GLY A 730 7.98 -35.23 11.97
CA GLY A 730 8.11 -36.33 11.02
C GLY A 730 6.99 -37.38 11.12
N GLU A 731 6.73 -38.07 10.01
CA GLU A 731 5.70 -39.12 9.92
C GLU A 731 5.96 -40.28 10.89
N GLU A 732 7.22 -40.73 11.03
CA GLU A 732 7.60 -41.80 11.98
C GLU A 732 7.18 -41.49 13.41
N THR A 733 7.18 -40.21 13.80
CA THR A 733 6.76 -39.76 15.13
C THR A 733 5.24 -39.78 15.25
N LEU A 734 4.50 -39.28 14.27
CA LEU A 734 3.03 -39.31 14.32
C LEU A 734 2.48 -40.75 14.25
N GLN A 735 3.11 -41.62 13.45
CA GLN A 735 2.81 -43.05 13.40
C GLN A 735 3.12 -43.75 14.73
N ARG A 736 4.27 -43.43 15.37
CA ARG A 736 4.62 -43.92 16.73
C ARG A 736 3.62 -43.45 17.80
N LEU A 737 3.03 -42.27 17.64
CA LEU A 737 1.97 -41.73 18.51
C LEU A 737 0.57 -42.28 18.17
N GLY A 738 0.43 -43.12 17.14
CA GLY A 738 -0.83 -43.79 16.77
C GLY A 738 -1.69 -43.05 15.74
N PHE A 739 -1.18 -41.99 15.12
CA PHE A 739 -1.90 -41.23 14.09
C PHE A 739 -1.53 -41.69 12.68
N ASN A 740 -2.53 -41.80 11.80
CA ASN A 740 -2.35 -42.16 10.40
C ASN A 740 -2.39 -40.94 9.47
N GLU A 741 -1.91 -41.12 8.24
CA GLU A 741 -1.77 -40.07 7.23
C GLU A 741 -3.06 -39.30 6.97
N ALA A 742 -4.19 -40.01 6.84
CA ALA A 742 -5.50 -39.40 6.65
C ALA A 742 -5.94 -38.49 7.81
N LYS A 743 -5.47 -38.75 9.05
CA LYS A 743 -5.83 -37.97 10.23
C LYS A 743 -4.90 -36.79 10.49
N TYR A 744 -3.59 -36.91 10.24
CA TYR A 744 -2.67 -35.78 10.42
C TYR A 744 -2.58 -34.82 9.22
N ASN A 745 -3.19 -35.18 8.09
CA ASN A 745 -3.41 -34.29 6.94
C ASN A 745 -4.82 -33.63 6.94
N ASP A 746 -5.66 -33.87 7.95
CA ASP A 746 -6.92 -33.13 8.12
C ASP A 746 -6.62 -31.66 8.52
N PRO A 747 -7.15 -30.64 7.81
CA PRO A 747 -6.95 -29.24 8.15
C PRO A 747 -7.34 -28.84 9.59
N ASN A 748 -8.18 -29.64 10.24
CA ASN A 748 -8.68 -29.41 11.61
C ASN A 748 -7.88 -30.17 12.69
N PHE A 749 -6.83 -30.91 12.32
CA PHE A 749 -6.07 -31.75 13.24
C PHE A 749 -5.28 -30.94 14.27
N ASP A 750 -5.59 -31.13 15.56
CA ASP A 750 -4.87 -30.57 16.70
C ASP A 750 -4.25 -31.70 17.52
N LEU A 751 -2.96 -31.97 17.27
CA LEU A 751 -2.22 -33.04 17.93
C LEU A 751 -2.20 -32.91 19.46
N LEU A 752 -2.24 -31.69 20.03
CA LEU A 752 -2.22 -31.53 21.48
C LEU A 752 -3.57 -31.90 22.12
N LYS A 753 -4.69 -31.54 21.49
CA LYS A 753 -6.03 -32.01 21.91
C LYS A 753 -6.16 -33.53 21.77
N GLU A 754 -5.67 -34.08 20.67
CA GLU A 754 -5.70 -35.52 20.38
C GLU A 754 -4.79 -36.36 21.30
N LEU A 755 -3.67 -35.78 21.76
CA LEU A 755 -2.86 -36.33 22.85
C LEU A 755 -3.56 -36.23 24.23
N GLY A 756 -4.73 -35.60 24.32
CA GLY A 756 -5.56 -35.52 25.52
C GLY A 756 -5.25 -34.35 26.46
N PHE A 757 -4.57 -33.30 25.99
CA PHE A 757 -4.39 -32.07 26.78
C PHE A 757 -5.60 -31.13 26.63
N THR A 758 -6.01 -30.47 27.71
CA THR A 758 -7.14 -29.53 27.70
C THR A 758 -6.75 -28.14 27.15
N LYS A 759 -7.73 -27.32 26.71
CA LYS A 759 -7.48 -25.95 26.19
C LYS A 759 -6.72 -25.07 27.21
N GLU A 760 -7.00 -25.23 28.50
CA GLU A 760 -6.32 -24.49 29.59
C GLU A 760 -4.86 -24.95 29.80
N GLU A 761 -4.57 -26.24 29.67
CA GLU A 761 -3.21 -26.77 29.79
C GLU A 761 -2.34 -26.39 28.59
N ILE A 762 -2.92 -26.44 27.38
CA ILE A 762 -2.29 -25.94 26.16
C ILE A 762 -1.99 -24.44 26.30
N GLU A 763 -2.92 -23.64 26.83
CA GLU A 763 -2.70 -22.20 27.04
C GLU A 763 -1.60 -21.91 28.07
N LYS A 764 -1.57 -22.62 29.20
CA LYS A 764 -0.52 -22.46 30.24
C LYS A 764 0.88 -22.87 29.73
N ALA A 765 0.97 -23.94 28.95
CA ALA A 765 2.20 -24.31 28.26
C ALA A 765 2.60 -23.23 27.23
N ASN A 766 1.63 -22.70 26.49
CA ASN A 766 1.85 -21.66 25.49
C ASN A 766 2.37 -20.35 26.08
N ASP A 767 1.77 -19.86 27.18
CA ASP A 767 2.22 -18.66 27.89
C ASP A 767 3.68 -18.79 28.35
N TYR A 768 4.07 -19.95 28.89
CA TYR A 768 5.43 -20.20 29.36
C TYR A 768 6.45 -20.23 28.21
N VAL A 769 6.12 -20.93 27.12
CA VAL A 769 7.07 -21.21 26.04
C VAL A 769 7.10 -20.10 24.99
N CYS A 770 5.94 -19.63 24.52
CA CYS A 770 5.82 -18.60 23.48
C CYS A 770 5.68 -17.18 24.06
N GLY A 771 5.34 -17.05 25.35
CA GLY A 771 5.15 -15.77 26.04
C GLY A 771 3.71 -15.28 26.03
N THR A 772 3.32 -14.55 27.06
CA THR A 772 2.00 -13.89 27.14
C THR A 772 1.83 -12.73 26.15
N MET A 773 2.94 -12.29 25.53
CA MET A 773 3.07 -11.12 24.64
C MET A 773 2.74 -9.77 25.30
N THR A 774 2.55 -9.74 26.62
CA THR A 774 2.37 -8.52 27.44
C THR A 774 3.32 -8.51 28.64
N ILE A 775 3.46 -7.36 29.27
CA ILE A 775 4.17 -7.19 30.54
C ILE A 775 3.20 -7.06 31.74
N GLU A 776 1.90 -6.88 31.47
CA GLU A 776 0.85 -6.84 32.49
C GLU A 776 0.77 -8.20 33.22
N GLY A 777 0.93 -8.19 34.55
CA GLY A 777 0.92 -9.42 35.35
C GLY A 777 2.25 -10.18 35.38
N ALA A 778 3.32 -9.62 34.80
CA ALA A 778 4.67 -10.17 34.92
C ALA A 778 5.13 -10.23 36.39
N PRO A 779 5.92 -11.25 36.78
CA PRO A 779 6.43 -11.37 38.15
C PRO A 779 7.30 -10.16 38.52
N HIS A 780 7.29 -9.77 39.79
CA HIS A 780 8.01 -8.61 40.36
C HIS A 780 7.62 -7.21 39.87
N LEU A 781 7.06 -7.06 38.66
CA LEU A 781 6.78 -5.74 38.08
C LEU A 781 5.74 -4.97 38.90
N LYS A 782 6.13 -3.78 39.37
CA LYS A 782 5.28 -2.86 40.14
C LYS A 782 4.23 -2.22 39.24
N VAL A 783 2.98 -2.13 39.74
CA VAL A 783 1.84 -1.55 39.01
C VAL A 783 2.05 -0.08 38.64
N GLU A 784 2.87 0.66 39.41
CA GLU A 784 3.25 2.05 39.11
C GLU A 784 4.09 2.16 37.82
N ASP A 785 4.94 1.17 37.52
CA ASP A 785 5.84 1.17 36.37
C ASP A 785 5.14 0.75 35.06
N TYR A 786 3.94 0.15 35.13
CA TYR A 786 3.21 -0.34 33.95
C TYR A 786 3.06 0.75 32.87
N LYS A 787 2.90 2.01 33.28
CA LYS A 787 2.76 3.17 32.37
C LYS A 787 3.97 3.44 31.47
N VAL A 788 5.15 2.95 31.82
CA VAL A 788 6.37 3.06 30.99
C VAL A 788 6.27 2.15 29.75
N PHE A 789 5.48 1.08 29.86
CA PHE A 789 5.35 0.02 28.86
C PHE A 789 4.03 0.06 28.08
N ASP A 790 3.18 1.07 28.33
CA ASP A 790 1.96 1.29 27.56
C ASP A 790 2.31 1.61 26.09
N THR A 791 1.66 0.94 25.15
CA THR A 791 1.91 1.05 23.70
C THR A 791 0.70 1.60 22.94
N ALA A 792 0.84 1.94 21.66
CA ALA A 792 -0.25 2.50 20.84
C ALA A 792 -1.47 1.59 20.72
N ASN A 793 -1.30 0.27 20.92
CA ASN A 793 -2.36 -0.72 20.99
C ASN A 793 -2.13 -1.68 22.16
N LYS A 794 -3.14 -2.48 22.47
CA LYS A 794 -3.11 -3.52 23.52
C LYS A 794 -2.12 -4.65 23.18
N ASN A 795 -1.41 -5.14 24.18
CA ASN A 795 -0.35 -6.14 24.02
C ASN A 795 -0.89 -7.58 24.13
N GLY A 796 -0.76 -8.37 23.05
CA GLY A 796 -1.14 -9.79 23.05
C GLY A 796 -2.64 -10.05 23.27
N LYS A 797 -2.96 -11.23 23.79
CA LYS A 797 -4.36 -11.61 24.14
C LYS A 797 -4.76 -11.15 25.55
N LYS A 798 -3.78 -10.91 26.43
CA LYS A 798 -3.97 -10.69 27.88
C LYS A 798 -3.75 -9.24 28.33
N GLY A 799 -3.09 -8.42 27.51
CA GLY A 799 -2.90 -7.01 27.80
C GLY A 799 -4.20 -6.22 27.65
N THR A 800 -4.50 -5.42 28.67
CA THR A 800 -5.65 -4.51 28.71
C THR A 800 -5.26 -3.07 28.43
N ARG A 801 -3.98 -2.73 28.62
CA ARG A 801 -3.47 -1.36 28.60
C ARG A 801 -2.95 -0.94 27.23
N PHE A 802 -3.04 0.36 26.97
CA PHE A 802 -2.58 1.07 25.78
C PHE A 802 -2.55 2.58 26.08
N ILE A 803 -1.85 3.35 25.26
CA ILE A 803 -1.83 4.82 25.33
C ILE A 803 -3.18 5.37 24.81
N PRO A 804 -3.94 6.16 25.60
CA PRO A 804 -5.17 6.79 25.14
C PRO A 804 -4.96 7.70 23.91
N TYR A 805 -6.00 7.87 23.09
CA TYR A 805 -5.90 8.71 21.88
C TYR A 805 -5.49 10.16 22.18
N MET A 806 -5.90 10.70 23.33
CA MET A 806 -5.47 12.01 23.83
C MET A 806 -3.97 12.07 24.15
N GLY A 807 -3.37 11.01 24.70
CA GLY A 807 -1.94 10.93 24.95
C GLY A 807 -1.08 11.07 23.68
N HIS A 808 -1.57 10.57 22.53
CA HIS A 808 -0.96 10.84 21.23
C HIS A 808 -1.11 12.32 20.81
N ILE A 809 -2.30 12.91 20.97
CA ILE A 809 -2.60 14.29 20.60
C ILE A 809 -1.77 15.28 21.43
N TYR A 810 -1.67 15.07 22.75
CA TYR A 810 -0.86 15.91 23.64
C TYR A 810 0.64 15.84 23.30
N MET A 811 1.17 14.66 22.93
CA MET A 811 2.55 14.55 22.44
C MET A 811 2.76 15.31 21.12
N MET A 812 1.83 15.21 20.17
CA MET A 812 1.88 16.02 18.94
C MET A 812 1.85 17.53 19.26
N ALA A 813 0.98 17.94 20.19
CA ALA A 813 0.81 19.34 20.56
C ALA A 813 2.04 19.90 21.28
N ALA A 814 2.70 19.11 22.13
CA ALA A 814 3.93 19.50 22.81
C ALA A 814 5.09 19.80 21.83
N VAL A 815 5.17 19.11 20.68
CA VAL A 815 6.27 19.30 19.72
C VAL A 815 5.91 20.18 18.53
N GLN A 816 4.63 20.33 18.16
CA GLN A 816 4.22 21.08 16.96
C GLN A 816 4.67 22.57 16.96
N PRO A 817 4.61 23.33 18.07
CA PRO A 817 5.08 24.72 18.13
C PRO A 817 6.59 24.90 17.92
N PHE A 818 7.33 23.80 17.81
CA PHE A 818 8.78 23.78 17.55
C PHE A 818 9.13 23.27 16.15
N LEU A 819 8.15 23.10 15.26
CA LEU A 819 8.35 22.64 13.89
C LEU A 819 7.90 23.71 12.90
N SER A 820 8.76 24.00 11.92
CA SER A 820 8.43 24.94 10.83
C SER A 820 7.40 24.32 9.88
N GLY A 821 7.61 23.06 9.49
CA GLY A 821 6.58 22.19 8.92
C GLY A 821 5.65 21.57 9.98
N ALA A 822 5.15 20.37 9.72
CA ALA A 822 4.15 19.67 10.51
C ALA A 822 4.62 18.26 10.95
N ILE A 823 3.69 17.45 11.45
CA ILE A 823 3.93 16.12 12.03
C ILE A 823 3.14 15.08 11.24
N SER A 824 3.82 14.02 10.80
CA SER A 824 3.18 12.76 10.43
C SER A 824 3.20 11.81 11.63
N LYS A 825 2.03 11.65 12.26
CA LYS A 825 1.77 10.80 13.43
C LYS A 825 0.36 10.27 13.29
N THR A 826 0.17 8.97 13.55
CA THR A 826 -1.16 8.34 13.56
C THR A 826 -1.77 8.52 14.95
N ILE A 827 -3.00 9.02 15.07
CA ILE A 827 -3.75 8.92 16.32
C ILE A 827 -4.39 7.52 16.35
N ASN A 828 -3.74 6.58 17.02
CA ASN A 828 -4.29 5.24 17.20
C ASN A 828 -5.49 5.27 18.15
N MET A 829 -6.51 4.48 17.81
CA MET A 829 -7.76 4.34 18.55
C MET A 829 -8.13 2.85 18.58
N PRO A 830 -8.46 2.25 19.74
CA PRO A 830 -8.90 0.86 19.78
C PRO A 830 -10.31 0.71 19.17
N ASN A 831 -10.69 -0.52 18.83
CA ASN A 831 -11.91 -0.80 18.04
C ASN A 831 -13.20 -0.26 18.68
N GLU A 832 -13.29 -0.27 20.01
CA GLU A 832 -14.42 0.21 20.80
C GLU A 832 -14.64 1.73 20.82
N VAL A 833 -13.75 2.54 20.24
CA VAL A 833 -13.87 4.00 20.16
C VAL A 833 -15.12 4.44 19.41
N GLY A 834 -15.85 5.42 19.95
CA GLY A 834 -17.09 5.93 19.38
C GLY A 834 -16.90 7.02 18.31
N LEU A 835 -18.01 7.47 17.72
CA LEU A 835 -18.00 8.59 16.78
C LEU A 835 -17.70 9.93 17.47
N GLU A 836 -18.19 10.14 18.70
CA GLU A 836 -17.96 11.37 19.44
C GLU A 836 -16.50 11.51 19.91
N ASP A 837 -15.81 10.41 20.21
CA ASP A 837 -14.36 10.40 20.46
C ASP A 837 -13.55 10.88 19.24
N VAL A 838 -13.99 10.51 18.03
CA VAL A 838 -13.37 10.95 16.77
C VAL A 838 -13.57 12.46 16.57
N LYS A 839 -14.77 12.99 16.85
CA LYS A 839 -15.03 14.44 16.83
C LYS A 839 -14.17 15.17 17.88
N HIS A 840 -14.13 14.65 19.11
CA HIS A 840 -13.34 15.20 20.21
C HIS A 840 -11.84 15.23 19.88
N ALA A 841 -11.28 14.14 19.36
CA ALA A 841 -9.89 14.06 18.91
C ALA A 841 -9.55 15.10 17.81
N TYR A 842 -10.49 15.38 16.91
CA TYR A 842 -10.36 16.43 15.91
C TYR A 842 -10.46 17.83 16.52
N GLU A 843 -11.50 18.12 17.32
CA GLU A 843 -11.68 19.42 17.97
C GLU A 843 -10.49 19.79 18.88
N GLU A 844 -9.97 18.84 19.66
CA GLU A 844 -8.78 19.06 20.49
C GLU A 844 -7.51 19.23 19.65
N GLY A 845 -7.38 18.50 18.53
CA GLY A 845 -6.29 18.73 17.58
C GLY A 845 -6.27 20.17 17.04
N TRP A 846 -7.44 20.76 16.79
CA TRP A 846 -7.55 22.18 16.44
C TRP A 846 -7.21 23.10 17.63
N ARG A 847 -7.85 22.89 18.79
CA ARG A 847 -7.69 23.72 20.02
C ARG A 847 -6.27 23.74 20.58
N LEU A 848 -5.50 22.67 20.35
CA LEU A 848 -4.11 22.53 20.79
C LEU A 848 -3.09 23.05 19.75
N GLY A 849 -3.55 23.60 18.62
CA GLY A 849 -2.70 24.24 17.63
C GLY A 849 -1.97 23.28 16.68
N LEU A 850 -2.50 22.06 16.47
CA LEU A 850 -1.94 21.15 15.47
C LEU A 850 -2.10 21.73 14.05
N LYS A 851 -1.18 21.37 13.15
CA LYS A 851 -1.28 21.74 11.72
C LYS A 851 -2.09 20.71 10.94
N ALA A 852 -1.95 19.43 11.25
CA ALA A 852 -2.72 18.34 10.65
C ALA A 852 -2.91 17.18 11.63
N VAL A 853 -3.94 16.37 11.41
CA VAL A 853 -4.20 15.12 12.14
C VAL A 853 -4.70 14.02 11.19
N ALA A 854 -4.25 12.80 11.43
CA ALA A 854 -4.80 11.58 10.87
C ALA A 854 -5.00 10.58 12.02
N LEU A 855 -6.08 9.82 11.98
CA LEU A 855 -6.43 8.83 13.00
C LEU A 855 -6.64 7.46 12.36
N TYR A 856 -6.47 6.41 13.16
CA TYR A 856 -6.69 5.04 12.72
C TYR A 856 -7.34 4.26 13.85
N ARG A 857 -8.61 3.91 13.67
CA ARG A 857 -9.35 3.05 14.60
C ARG A 857 -9.13 1.59 14.22
N ASP A 858 -8.79 0.75 15.19
CA ASP A 858 -8.64 -0.68 14.94
C ASP A 858 -9.95 -1.28 14.39
N GLY A 859 -9.83 -2.19 13.42
CA GLY A 859 -10.95 -2.74 12.66
C GLY A 859 -11.61 -1.80 11.63
N CYS A 860 -11.18 -0.54 11.45
CA CYS A 860 -11.75 0.36 10.42
C CYS A 860 -11.33 0.03 8.98
N LYS A 861 -10.50 -1.00 8.75
CA LYS A 861 -10.28 -1.59 7.43
C LYS A 861 -10.19 -3.11 7.57
N LEU A 862 -10.75 -3.82 6.59
CA LEU A 862 -10.81 -5.28 6.58
C LEU A 862 -9.42 -5.93 6.41
N SER A 863 -8.43 -5.16 5.97
CA SER A 863 -7.03 -5.58 5.84
C SER A 863 -6.08 -4.67 6.61
N GLN A 864 -5.08 -5.27 7.27
CA GLN A 864 -4.10 -4.58 8.14
C GLN A 864 -2.68 -5.15 7.92
N PRO A 865 -1.63 -4.31 7.85
CA PRO A 865 -0.25 -4.75 7.61
C PRO A 865 0.52 -5.16 8.88
N LEU A 866 0.03 -4.79 10.06
CA LEU A 866 0.57 -5.13 11.39
C LEU A 866 -0.55 -5.71 12.25
N ALA A 867 -0.21 -6.63 13.15
CA ALA A 867 -1.15 -7.24 14.09
C ALA A 867 -0.50 -7.45 15.48
N THR A 868 -1.34 -7.43 16.52
CA THR A 868 -0.98 -7.69 17.92
C THR A 868 -1.23 -9.15 18.36
N SER A 869 -1.93 -9.94 17.53
CA SER A 869 -2.24 -11.36 17.77
C SER A 869 -1.94 -12.24 16.54
N SER A 870 -2.02 -13.56 16.71
CA SER A 870 -1.80 -14.56 15.67
C SER A 870 -3.03 -14.73 14.75
N LYS A 871 -2.85 -15.51 13.67
CA LYS A 871 -3.87 -15.68 12.62
C LYS A 871 -5.09 -16.50 13.07
N SER A 872 -4.89 -17.53 13.90
CA SER A 872 -5.97 -18.45 14.29
C SER A 872 -7.07 -17.80 15.16
N ASP A 873 -6.72 -16.74 15.90
CA ASP A 873 -7.69 -15.93 16.64
C ASP A 873 -8.65 -15.17 15.70
N LYS A 874 -8.29 -14.99 14.41
CA LYS A 874 -9.20 -14.45 13.39
C LYS A 874 -10.13 -15.49 12.80
N GLU A 875 -9.89 -16.80 12.99
CA GLU A 875 -10.81 -17.86 12.56
C GLU A 875 -11.88 -18.09 13.64
N GLU A 876 -11.50 -18.32 14.92
CA GLU A 876 -12.46 -18.34 16.06
C GLU A 876 -13.25 -17.01 16.18
N LYS A 877 -12.72 -15.88 15.70
CA LYS A 877 -13.46 -14.60 15.61
C LYS A 877 -14.15 -14.34 14.28
N ALA A 878 -13.83 -15.01 13.18
CA ALA A 878 -14.52 -14.77 11.90
C ALA A 878 -15.92 -15.33 11.95
N GLU A 879 -16.09 -16.58 12.37
CA GLU A 879 -17.41 -17.22 12.52
C GLU A 879 -18.32 -16.41 13.46
N LEU A 880 -17.77 -15.99 14.61
CA LEU A 880 -18.43 -15.14 15.59
C LEU A 880 -18.61 -13.66 15.15
N ALA A 881 -17.90 -13.21 14.11
CA ALA A 881 -18.02 -11.88 13.54
C ALA A 881 -18.91 -11.85 12.29
N GLU A 882 -19.11 -12.95 11.56
CA GLU A 882 -20.11 -13.01 10.49
C GLU A 882 -21.52 -12.91 11.08
N GLU A 883 -21.83 -13.68 12.13
CA GLU A 883 -23.09 -13.53 12.87
C GLU A 883 -23.23 -12.11 13.45
N LYS A 884 -22.20 -11.59 14.12
CA LYS A 884 -22.27 -10.27 14.77
C LYS A 884 -22.23 -9.09 13.81
N LEU A 885 -21.58 -9.18 12.64
CA LEU A 885 -21.74 -8.17 11.59
C LEU A 885 -23.13 -8.25 10.98
N LEU A 886 -23.74 -9.43 10.80
CA LEU A 886 -25.13 -9.48 10.37
C LEU A 886 -26.07 -8.83 11.39
N GLU A 887 -25.84 -9.02 12.69
CA GLU A 887 -26.63 -8.35 13.74
C GLU A 887 -26.36 -6.83 13.80
N GLN A 888 -25.09 -6.42 13.87
CA GLN A 888 -24.72 -5.00 13.97
C GLN A 888 -25.07 -4.21 12.71
N ASN A 889 -24.97 -4.81 11.52
CA ASN A 889 -25.44 -4.16 10.29
C ASN A 889 -26.97 -4.01 10.28
N LYS A 890 -27.75 -4.94 10.85
CA LYS A 890 -29.20 -4.74 11.04
C LYS A 890 -29.46 -3.58 11.99
N GLU A 891 -28.83 -3.56 13.17
CA GLU A 891 -29.01 -2.48 14.16
C GLU A 891 -28.60 -1.11 13.59
N GLN A 892 -27.48 -1.05 12.86
CA GLN A 892 -26.99 0.19 12.24
C GLN A 892 -27.89 0.64 11.08
N VAL A 893 -28.45 -0.28 10.28
CA VAL A 893 -29.46 0.02 9.26
C VAL A 893 -30.79 0.47 9.90
N GLU A 894 -31.18 -0.11 11.04
CA GLU A 894 -32.40 0.27 11.78
C GLU A 894 -32.24 1.61 12.54
N GLN A 895 -31.01 2.02 12.86
CA GLN A 895 -30.72 3.39 13.31
C GLN A 895 -30.71 4.37 12.13
N LEU A 896 -30.10 4.00 10.99
CA LEU A 896 -30.10 4.81 9.77
C LEU A 896 -31.52 5.09 9.25
N SER A 897 -32.42 4.10 9.26
CA SER A 897 -33.81 4.28 8.82
C SER A 897 -34.59 5.25 9.72
N LYS A 898 -34.32 5.25 11.04
CA LYS A 898 -34.97 6.16 12.01
C LYS A 898 -34.45 7.59 11.96
N MET A 899 -33.36 7.87 11.25
CA MET A 899 -32.77 9.21 11.11
C MET A 899 -33.08 9.91 9.78
N LEU A 900 -33.80 9.25 8.87
CA LEU A 900 -34.23 9.83 7.58
C LEU A 900 -35.73 10.17 7.62
N PRO A 901 -36.14 11.43 7.36
CA PRO A 901 -37.55 11.80 7.29
C PRO A 901 -38.15 11.41 5.92
N ALA A 902 -38.39 10.12 5.74
CA ALA A 902 -39.15 9.55 4.63
C ALA A 902 -40.12 8.49 5.18
N THR A 903 -41.32 8.40 4.62
CA THR A 903 -42.31 7.40 5.06
C THR A 903 -41.95 6.00 4.58
N GLU A 904 -42.44 4.96 5.25
CA GLU A 904 -42.21 3.56 4.81
C GLU A 904 -42.73 3.31 3.38
N GLU A 905 -43.80 4.01 2.95
CA GLU A 905 -44.27 3.93 1.56
C GLU A 905 -43.30 4.59 0.57
N GLU A 906 -42.68 5.72 0.91
CA GLU A 906 -41.66 6.36 0.07
C GLU A 906 -40.37 5.53 -0.01
N VAL A 907 -39.93 4.97 1.12
CA VAL A 907 -38.74 4.08 1.16
C VAL A 907 -39.01 2.78 0.40
N ASN A 908 -40.15 2.13 0.60
CA ASN A 908 -40.51 0.92 -0.16
C ASN A 908 -40.73 1.22 -1.65
N SER A 909 -41.30 2.37 -2.02
CA SER A 909 -41.42 2.80 -3.42
C SER A 909 -40.04 3.06 -4.04
N ALA A 910 -39.13 3.71 -3.32
CA ALA A 910 -37.76 3.94 -3.78
C ALA A 910 -36.97 2.62 -3.90
N VAL A 911 -37.13 1.68 -2.97
CA VAL A 911 -36.52 0.34 -3.03
C VAL A 911 -37.13 -0.50 -4.16
N PHE A 912 -38.43 -0.39 -4.42
CA PHE A 912 -39.11 -1.07 -5.55
C PHE A 912 -38.70 -0.47 -6.90
N GLN A 913 -38.54 0.86 -7.00
CA GLN A 913 -37.99 1.50 -8.20
C GLN A 913 -36.50 1.16 -8.38
N ALA A 914 -35.70 1.14 -7.32
CA ALA A 914 -34.30 0.73 -7.37
C ALA A 914 -34.15 -0.75 -7.76
N SER A 915 -35.00 -1.63 -7.24
CA SER A 915 -35.00 -3.05 -7.63
C SER A 915 -35.47 -3.24 -9.08
N GLN A 916 -36.43 -2.45 -9.58
CA GLN A 916 -36.76 -2.43 -11.01
C GLN A 916 -35.61 -1.88 -11.88
N ILE A 917 -34.90 -0.84 -11.43
CA ILE A 917 -33.74 -0.29 -12.16
C ILE A 917 -32.59 -1.31 -12.20
N LEU A 918 -32.30 -1.99 -11.10
CA LEU A 918 -31.35 -3.12 -11.05
C LEU A 918 -31.82 -4.28 -11.95
N SER A 919 -33.10 -4.65 -11.90
CA SER A 919 -33.70 -5.66 -12.79
C SER A 919 -33.57 -5.29 -14.28
N ASN A 920 -33.54 -3.99 -14.60
CA ASN A 920 -33.36 -3.48 -15.96
C ASN A 920 -31.88 -3.36 -16.39
N HIS A 921 -30.91 -3.71 -15.54
CA HIS A 921 -29.47 -3.71 -15.86
C HIS A 921 -28.76 -5.05 -15.64
N VAL A 922 -29.45 -6.07 -15.13
CA VAL A 922 -28.99 -7.47 -15.14
C VAL A 922 -29.71 -8.24 -16.26
N GLY A 923 -28.95 -8.83 -17.18
CA GLY A 923 -29.52 -9.63 -18.27
C GLY A 923 -30.26 -10.86 -17.74
N ILE A 924 -31.54 -10.98 -18.13
CA ILE A 924 -32.53 -11.99 -17.71
C ILE A 924 -31.89 -13.35 -17.36
N MET A 925 -31.79 -13.68 -16.07
CA MET A 925 -31.49 -15.05 -15.62
C MET A 925 -32.74 -15.93 -15.76
N THR A 926 -33.10 -16.28 -17.00
CA THR A 926 -34.12 -17.29 -17.25
C THR A 926 -33.59 -18.65 -16.80
N PRO A 927 -34.27 -19.41 -15.92
CA PRO A 927 -33.90 -20.80 -15.68
C PRO A 927 -34.01 -21.57 -17.00
N MET A 928 -32.93 -22.27 -17.38
CA MET A 928 -32.86 -23.03 -18.61
C MET A 928 -32.99 -24.52 -18.33
N GLU A 929 -33.51 -25.25 -19.31
CA GLU A 929 -33.57 -26.71 -19.26
C GLU A 929 -32.21 -27.32 -19.60
N SER A 930 -31.74 -28.25 -18.77
CA SER A 930 -30.66 -29.16 -19.11
C SER A 930 -31.23 -30.41 -19.77
N TYR A 931 -30.43 -31.09 -20.61
CA TYR A 931 -30.88 -32.25 -21.37
C TYR A 931 -30.02 -33.49 -21.13
N THR A 932 -30.66 -34.66 -21.15
CA THR A 932 -29.99 -35.96 -21.21
C THR A 932 -29.26 -36.14 -22.55
N LYS A 933 -28.44 -37.20 -22.68
CA LYS A 933 -27.78 -37.52 -23.96
C LYS A 933 -28.78 -37.71 -25.11
N ASP A 934 -29.98 -38.16 -24.81
CA ASP A 934 -31.01 -38.53 -25.77
C ASP A 934 -31.99 -37.38 -26.08
N GLY A 935 -31.94 -36.28 -25.31
CA GLY A 935 -32.65 -35.02 -25.57
C GLY A 935 -33.81 -34.71 -24.63
N GLU A 936 -34.08 -35.56 -23.64
CA GLU A 936 -35.12 -35.34 -22.62
C GLU A 936 -34.66 -34.29 -21.59
N VAL A 937 -35.60 -33.52 -21.02
CA VAL A 937 -35.31 -32.52 -19.97
C VAL A 937 -34.89 -33.24 -18.68
N ALA A 938 -33.67 -32.98 -18.20
CA ALA A 938 -33.13 -33.60 -16.99
C ALA A 938 -33.41 -32.75 -15.73
N GLU A 939 -33.13 -31.45 -15.78
CA GLU A 939 -33.47 -30.49 -14.71
C GLU A 939 -33.69 -29.08 -15.28
N ARG A 940 -34.46 -28.25 -14.58
CA ARG A 940 -34.53 -26.79 -14.84
C ARG A 940 -33.59 -26.09 -13.87
N ARG A 941 -32.49 -25.54 -14.38
CA ARG A 941 -31.41 -24.95 -13.57
C ARG A 941 -31.04 -23.56 -14.11
N VAL A 942 -30.69 -22.66 -13.19
CA VAL A 942 -30.02 -21.41 -13.53
C VAL A 942 -28.53 -21.72 -13.72
N TYR A 943 -28.03 -21.55 -14.95
CA TYR A 943 -26.60 -21.66 -15.22
C TYR A 943 -25.87 -20.40 -14.73
N LEU A 944 -24.76 -20.58 -14.03
CA LEU A 944 -23.88 -19.48 -13.64
C LEU A 944 -23.07 -18.98 -14.83
N HIS A 945 -22.67 -17.71 -14.80
CA HIS A 945 -21.97 -17.08 -15.92
C HIS A 945 -20.59 -17.74 -16.12
N GLY A 946 -20.42 -18.47 -17.22
CA GLY A 946 -19.24 -19.31 -17.47
C GLY A 946 -19.46 -20.83 -17.32
N GLU A 947 -20.64 -21.31 -16.95
CA GLU A 947 -20.97 -22.74 -17.04
C GLU A 947 -21.33 -23.15 -18.49
N LYS A 948 -20.86 -24.32 -18.95
CA LYS A 948 -21.12 -24.81 -20.30
C LYS A 948 -22.39 -25.67 -20.37
N ARG A 949 -23.45 -25.19 -21.04
CA ARG A 949 -24.68 -25.95 -21.30
C ARG A 949 -24.43 -27.12 -22.27
N ARG A 950 -24.52 -28.36 -21.77
CA ARG A 950 -24.29 -29.59 -22.54
C ARG A 950 -25.24 -29.72 -23.74
N LEU A 951 -24.70 -30.20 -24.86
CA LEU A 951 -25.45 -30.46 -26.09
C LEU A 951 -26.01 -31.90 -26.10
N PRO A 952 -27.25 -32.14 -26.56
CA PRO A 952 -27.78 -33.48 -26.79
C PRO A 952 -27.16 -34.12 -28.04
N SER A 953 -27.20 -35.46 -28.12
CA SER A 953 -26.52 -36.24 -29.17
C SER A 953 -27.18 -36.12 -30.55
N LYS A 954 -28.44 -35.72 -30.59
CA LYS A 954 -29.20 -35.34 -31.80
C LYS A 954 -29.66 -33.89 -31.62
N ARG A 955 -29.56 -33.09 -32.67
CA ARG A 955 -29.92 -31.65 -32.68
C ARG A 955 -30.76 -31.33 -33.90
N SER A 956 -31.75 -30.45 -33.77
CA SER A 956 -32.37 -29.78 -34.91
C SER A 956 -31.48 -28.63 -35.40
N GLY A 957 -31.83 -28.02 -36.52
CA GLY A 957 -31.07 -26.93 -37.11
C GLY A 957 -31.55 -26.58 -38.51
N ILE A 958 -31.21 -25.37 -38.96
CA ILE A 958 -31.48 -24.90 -40.31
C ILE A 958 -30.22 -24.97 -41.17
N THR A 959 -30.40 -25.10 -42.49
CA THR A 959 -29.32 -24.98 -43.49
C THR A 959 -29.73 -23.92 -44.50
N VAL A 960 -29.01 -22.81 -44.52
CA VAL A 960 -29.23 -21.68 -45.42
C VAL A 960 -28.09 -21.63 -46.44
N ALA A 961 -28.38 -22.05 -47.67
CA ALA A 961 -27.51 -21.84 -48.82
C ALA A 961 -27.73 -20.43 -49.39
N VAL A 962 -26.65 -19.70 -49.66
CA VAL A 962 -26.67 -18.36 -50.25
C VAL A 962 -25.51 -18.20 -51.23
N LYS A 963 -25.70 -17.41 -52.28
CA LYS A 963 -24.61 -16.87 -53.08
C LYS A 963 -24.35 -15.42 -52.66
N ILE A 964 -23.14 -15.13 -52.16
CA ILE A 964 -22.68 -13.79 -51.79
C ILE A 964 -21.73 -13.30 -52.90
N GLY A 965 -22.19 -12.34 -53.70
CA GLY A 965 -21.49 -11.89 -54.91
C GLY A 965 -21.23 -13.05 -55.89
N ASN A 966 -19.99 -13.53 -55.93
CA ASN A 966 -19.59 -14.68 -56.76
C ASN A 966 -19.25 -15.97 -55.99
N GLN A 967 -19.35 -15.98 -54.65
CA GLN A 967 -19.00 -17.15 -53.82
C GLN A 967 -20.27 -17.79 -53.22
N GLN A 968 -20.29 -19.12 -53.14
CA GLN A 968 -21.41 -19.88 -52.55
C GLN A 968 -21.08 -20.23 -51.10
N VAL A 969 -21.96 -19.88 -50.17
CA VAL A 969 -21.81 -20.08 -48.73
C VAL A 969 -22.99 -20.91 -48.20
N TRP A 970 -22.72 -21.78 -47.23
CA TRP A 970 -23.74 -22.48 -46.45
C TRP A 970 -23.57 -22.13 -44.98
N LEU A 971 -24.62 -21.56 -44.37
CA LEU A 971 -24.76 -21.47 -42.93
C LEU A 971 -25.59 -22.65 -42.44
N ARG A 972 -25.04 -23.43 -41.51
CA ARG A 972 -25.75 -24.51 -40.81
C ARG A 972 -25.80 -24.19 -39.33
N THR A 973 -26.93 -24.45 -38.67
CA THR A 973 -27.06 -24.30 -37.21
C THR A 973 -27.23 -25.65 -36.51
N GLY A 974 -26.86 -25.70 -35.23
CA GLY A 974 -27.30 -26.72 -34.29
C GLY A 974 -28.11 -26.05 -33.18
N GLU A 975 -29.27 -26.59 -32.87
CA GLU A 975 -30.22 -26.04 -31.89
C GLU A 975 -30.28 -26.91 -30.61
N TYR A 976 -30.61 -26.27 -29.50
CA TYR A 976 -31.13 -26.94 -28.31
C TYR A 976 -32.61 -27.33 -28.52
N PRO A 977 -33.14 -28.34 -27.80
CA PRO A 977 -34.57 -28.72 -27.84
C PRO A 977 -35.56 -27.60 -27.47
N ASP A 978 -35.13 -26.53 -26.79
CA ASP A 978 -35.92 -25.30 -26.56
C ASP A 978 -36.02 -24.36 -27.78
N GLY A 979 -35.38 -24.72 -28.91
CA GLY A 979 -35.34 -23.93 -30.14
C GLY A 979 -34.29 -22.81 -30.17
N LYS A 980 -33.47 -22.64 -29.12
CA LYS A 980 -32.35 -21.68 -29.12
C LYS A 980 -31.15 -22.24 -29.89
N VAL A 981 -30.47 -21.39 -30.65
CA VAL A 981 -29.23 -21.78 -31.34
C VAL A 981 -28.11 -22.06 -30.33
N ALA A 982 -27.41 -23.17 -30.55
CA ALA A 982 -26.32 -23.69 -29.71
C ALA A 982 -24.98 -23.73 -30.46
N GLU A 983 -25.03 -23.92 -31.77
CA GLU A 983 -23.88 -24.05 -32.66
C GLU A 983 -24.16 -23.41 -34.02
N ILE A 984 -23.11 -22.92 -34.67
CA ILE A 984 -23.11 -22.48 -36.06
C ILE A 984 -21.93 -23.09 -36.81
N PHE A 985 -22.11 -23.36 -38.10
CA PHE A 985 -21.09 -23.83 -39.02
C PHE A 985 -21.20 -23.03 -40.32
N ILE A 986 -20.06 -22.66 -40.90
CA ILE A 986 -19.98 -21.84 -42.12
C ILE A 986 -19.07 -22.57 -43.11
N ASP A 987 -19.63 -23.05 -44.22
CA ASP A 987 -18.89 -23.71 -45.30
C ASP A 987 -18.90 -22.84 -46.57
N MET A 988 -17.84 -22.84 -47.39
CA MET A 988 -17.78 -22.02 -48.60
C MET A 988 -17.15 -22.73 -49.81
N TYR A 989 -17.72 -22.52 -51.00
CA TYR A 989 -17.29 -23.18 -52.23
C TYR A 989 -16.05 -22.53 -52.85
N LYS A 990 -15.02 -23.34 -53.13
CA LYS A 990 -13.73 -22.93 -53.73
C LYS A 990 -12.96 -21.88 -52.91
N GLU A 991 -13.08 -21.96 -51.59
CA GLU A 991 -12.29 -21.19 -50.64
C GLU A 991 -10.81 -21.61 -50.59
N GLY A 992 -9.92 -20.67 -50.21
CA GLY A 992 -8.54 -20.99 -49.86
C GLY A 992 -8.45 -21.55 -48.44
N ALA A 993 -7.50 -22.48 -48.20
CA ALA A 993 -7.39 -23.20 -46.92
C ALA A 993 -7.34 -22.28 -45.68
N THR A 994 -6.68 -21.12 -45.77
CA THR A 994 -6.62 -20.10 -44.72
C THR A 994 -7.99 -19.53 -44.35
N VAL A 995 -8.83 -19.26 -45.36
CA VAL A 995 -10.18 -18.69 -45.16
C VAL A 995 -11.09 -19.73 -44.52
N ARG A 996 -11.03 -20.98 -44.98
CA ARG A 996 -11.76 -22.11 -44.35
C ARG A 996 -11.42 -22.26 -42.88
N SER A 997 -10.13 -22.28 -42.54
CA SER A 997 -9.67 -22.41 -41.16
C SER A 997 -10.12 -21.23 -40.30
N LEU A 998 -10.08 -20.01 -40.83
CA LEU A 998 -10.53 -18.81 -40.11
C LEU A 998 -12.05 -18.80 -39.88
N LEU A 999 -12.86 -19.12 -40.89
CA LEU A 999 -14.32 -19.21 -40.76
C LEU A 999 -14.72 -20.34 -39.79
N ASN A 1000 -14.04 -21.48 -39.84
CA ASN A 1000 -14.29 -22.59 -38.91
C ASN A 1000 -13.90 -22.23 -37.47
N MET A 1001 -12.72 -21.63 -37.25
CA MET A 1001 -12.31 -21.14 -35.91
C MET A 1001 -13.27 -20.07 -35.36
N PHE A 1002 -13.76 -19.17 -36.21
CA PHE A 1002 -14.77 -18.18 -35.83
C PHE A 1002 -16.11 -18.84 -35.46
N ALA A 1003 -16.58 -19.78 -36.28
CA ALA A 1003 -17.81 -20.52 -36.03
C ALA A 1003 -17.74 -21.34 -34.72
N ILE A 1004 -16.60 -21.98 -34.44
CA ILE A 1004 -16.33 -22.67 -33.16
C ILE A 1004 -16.33 -21.67 -31.99
N SER A 1005 -15.69 -20.51 -32.13
CA SER A 1005 -15.63 -19.50 -31.07
C SER A 1005 -17.02 -18.96 -30.70
N VAL A 1006 -17.85 -18.63 -31.70
CA VAL A 1006 -19.25 -18.21 -31.49
C VAL A 1006 -20.09 -19.34 -30.88
N SER A 1007 -19.93 -20.57 -31.37
CA SER A 1007 -20.64 -21.75 -30.83
C SER A 1007 -20.28 -22.01 -29.36
N MET A 1008 -19.00 -21.86 -28.98
CA MET A 1008 -18.58 -21.96 -27.59
C MET A 1008 -19.21 -20.85 -26.74
N GLY A 1009 -19.22 -19.60 -27.19
CA GLY A 1009 -19.84 -18.51 -26.44
C GLY A 1009 -21.34 -18.69 -26.22
N LEU A 1010 -22.07 -19.15 -27.23
CA LEU A 1010 -23.49 -19.54 -27.10
C LEU A 1010 -23.68 -20.68 -26.07
N GLN A 1011 -22.81 -21.68 -26.08
CA GLN A 1011 -22.81 -22.78 -25.10
C GLN A 1011 -22.43 -22.34 -23.67
N TYR A 1012 -21.69 -21.25 -23.52
CA TYR A 1012 -21.35 -20.60 -22.24
C TYR A 1012 -22.36 -19.51 -21.81
N GLY A 1013 -23.51 -19.42 -22.49
CA GLY A 1013 -24.62 -18.54 -22.10
C GLY A 1013 -24.50 -17.09 -22.57
N VAL A 1014 -23.59 -16.77 -23.50
CA VAL A 1014 -23.52 -15.42 -24.11
C VAL A 1014 -24.77 -15.19 -24.99
N PRO A 1015 -25.58 -14.15 -24.75
CA PRO A 1015 -26.81 -13.92 -25.50
C PRO A 1015 -26.57 -13.68 -27.00
N LEU A 1016 -27.37 -14.32 -27.87
CA LEU A 1016 -27.28 -14.16 -29.32
C LEU A 1016 -27.49 -12.69 -29.75
N GLU A 1017 -28.32 -11.96 -29.01
CA GLU A 1017 -28.57 -10.53 -29.12
C GLU A 1017 -27.25 -9.74 -29.15
N LYS A 1018 -26.29 -10.08 -28.26
CA LYS A 1018 -24.99 -9.41 -28.18
C LYS A 1018 -24.06 -9.79 -29.33
N TYR A 1019 -24.19 -10.98 -29.92
CA TYR A 1019 -23.51 -11.28 -31.18
C TYR A 1019 -24.11 -10.48 -32.35
N VAL A 1020 -25.44 -10.43 -32.45
CA VAL A 1020 -26.13 -9.72 -33.54
C VAL A 1020 -25.88 -8.21 -33.47
N GLU A 1021 -25.84 -7.61 -32.28
CA GLU A 1021 -25.48 -6.18 -32.10
C GLU A 1021 -24.05 -5.84 -32.52
N ASN A 1022 -23.08 -6.73 -32.27
CA ASN A 1022 -21.66 -6.45 -32.51
C ASN A 1022 -21.17 -6.83 -33.91
N PHE A 1023 -21.79 -7.83 -34.57
CA PHE A 1023 -21.29 -8.39 -35.82
C PHE A 1023 -22.08 -8.02 -37.08
N VAL A 1024 -23.30 -7.49 -36.95
CA VAL A 1024 -24.04 -6.91 -38.10
C VAL A 1024 -23.36 -5.59 -38.53
N PHE A 1025 -23.43 -5.27 -39.83
CA PHE A 1025 -22.73 -4.18 -40.52
C PHE A 1025 -21.19 -4.25 -40.56
N THR A 1026 -20.58 -5.34 -40.07
CA THR A 1026 -19.14 -5.59 -40.25
C THR A 1026 -18.77 -5.71 -41.74
N ARG A 1027 -17.63 -5.13 -42.13
CA ARG A 1027 -17.25 -4.94 -43.54
C ARG A 1027 -15.93 -5.62 -43.89
N PHE A 1028 -15.98 -6.63 -44.76
CA PHE A 1028 -14.83 -7.28 -45.39
C PHE A 1028 -15.30 -8.20 -46.53
N GLU A 1029 -14.41 -8.54 -47.46
CA GLU A 1029 -14.73 -9.46 -48.57
C GLU A 1029 -14.72 -10.93 -48.14
N PRO A 1030 -15.63 -11.78 -48.63
CA PRO A 1030 -16.65 -11.51 -49.66
C PRO A 1030 -17.83 -10.65 -49.19
N SER A 1031 -18.19 -9.64 -49.99
CA SER A 1031 -19.35 -8.77 -49.77
C SER A 1031 -20.25 -8.64 -51.01
N GLY A 1032 -21.40 -7.97 -50.86
CA GLY A 1032 -22.26 -7.56 -51.96
C GLY A 1032 -23.61 -8.28 -52.03
N PHE A 1033 -24.19 -8.30 -53.23
CA PHE A 1033 -25.55 -8.77 -53.49
C PHE A 1033 -25.73 -10.27 -53.19
N THR A 1034 -26.91 -10.61 -52.69
CA THR A 1034 -27.28 -11.95 -52.22
C THR A 1034 -28.60 -12.43 -52.82
N ASP A 1035 -28.67 -13.72 -53.15
CA ASP A 1035 -29.87 -14.36 -53.70
C ASP A 1035 -30.95 -14.68 -52.64
N HIS A 1036 -30.54 -14.84 -51.37
CA HIS A 1036 -31.39 -15.07 -50.19
C HIS A 1036 -32.69 -14.22 -50.21
N PRO A 1037 -33.89 -14.77 -49.88
CA PRO A 1037 -35.16 -14.06 -50.02
C PRO A 1037 -35.23 -12.71 -49.29
N ASN A 1038 -34.71 -12.63 -48.06
CA ASN A 1038 -34.90 -11.48 -47.16
C ASN A 1038 -33.74 -10.48 -47.13
N ILE A 1039 -32.53 -10.98 -47.37
CA ILE A 1039 -31.29 -10.21 -47.36
C ILE A 1039 -30.85 -10.14 -48.82
N LYS A 1040 -30.74 -8.93 -49.37
CA LYS A 1040 -30.41 -8.69 -50.78
C LYS A 1040 -29.02 -8.11 -51.00
N ASN A 1041 -28.39 -7.59 -49.94
CA ASN A 1041 -27.02 -7.11 -49.94
C ASN A 1041 -26.45 -7.20 -48.52
N CYS A 1042 -25.21 -7.65 -48.37
CA CYS A 1042 -24.48 -7.74 -47.10
C CYS A 1042 -23.08 -7.15 -47.24
N THR A 1043 -22.52 -6.63 -46.15
CA THR A 1043 -21.19 -6.01 -46.14
C THR A 1043 -20.06 -6.99 -45.83
N SER A 1044 -20.39 -8.22 -45.44
CA SER A 1044 -19.47 -9.36 -45.29
C SER A 1044 -20.24 -10.67 -45.11
N ILE A 1045 -19.54 -11.82 -45.13
CA ILE A 1045 -20.11 -13.11 -44.72
C ILE A 1045 -20.60 -13.09 -43.27
N ILE A 1046 -19.86 -12.47 -42.35
CA ILE A 1046 -20.24 -12.40 -40.92
C ILE A 1046 -21.49 -11.53 -40.73
N ASP A 1047 -21.57 -10.39 -41.43
CA ASP A 1047 -22.77 -9.55 -41.50
C ASP A 1047 -23.98 -10.33 -42.02
N PHE A 1048 -23.83 -11.13 -43.08
CA PHE A 1048 -24.90 -12.01 -43.56
C PHE A 1048 -25.34 -13.02 -42.49
N VAL A 1049 -24.38 -13.74 -41.88
CA VAL A 1049 -24.66 -14.79 -40.88
C VAL A 1049 -25.45 -14.22 -39.69
N PHE A 1050 -25.03 -13.10 -39.11
CA PHE A 1050 -25.73 -12.55 -37.94
C PHE A 1050 -27.06 -11.86 -38.28
N ARG A 1051 -27.26 -11.38 -39.51
CA ARG A 1051 -28.60 -10.99 -39.98
C ARG A 1051 -29.54 -12.19 -40.12
N VAL A 1052 -29.06 -13.33 -40.64
CA VAL A 1052 -29.87 -14.55 -40.71
C VAL A 1052 -30.21 -15.05 -39.31
N LEU A 1053 -29.24 -15.13 -38.40
CA LEU A 1053 -29.47 -15.56 -37.02
C LEU A 1053 -30.41 -14.62 -36.26
N GLY A 1054 -30.24 -13.30 -36.41
CA GLY A 1054 -31.16 -12.30 -35.85
C GLY A 1054 -32.58 -12.43 -36.40
N MET A 1055 -32.74 -12.70 -37.69
CA MET A 1055 -34.06 -12.88 -38.31
C MET A 1055 -34.75 -14.18 -37.86
N GLU A 1056 -34.04 -15.32 -37.87
CA GLU A 1056 -34.62 -16.65 -37.62
C GLU A 1056 -34.75 -17.03 -36.14
N TYR A 1057 -33.95 -16.45 -35.24
CA TYR A 1057 -33.94 -16.76 -33.79
C TYR A 1057 -34.29 -15.58 -32.87
N LEU A 1058 -34.13 -14.31 -33.29
CA LEU A 1058 -34.47 -13.12 -32.48
C LEU A 1058 -35.70 -12.35 -32.98
N GLY A 1059 -36.29 -12.72 -34.12
CA GLY A 1059 -37.35 -11.94 -34.76
C GLY A 1059 -36.92 -10.54 -35.22
N ARG A 1060 -35.61 -10.30 -35.37
CA ARG A 1060 -35.07 -8.99 -35.78
C ARG A 1060 -35.16 -8.82 -37.30
N THR A 1061 -36.07 -7.93 -37.73
CA THR A 1061 -36.29 -7.58 -39.14
C THR A 1061 -35.82 -6.16 -39.49
N ASP A 1062 -35.26 -5.44 -38.53
CA ASP A 1062 -34.66 -4.11 -38.69
C ASP A 1062 -33.42 -4.10 -39.61
N PHE A 1063 -32.79 -5.25 -39.83
CA PHE A 1063 -31.59 -5.39 -40.65
C PHE A 1063 -31.79 -6.09 -42.01
N VAL A 1064 -33.01 -6.51 -42.36
CA VAL A 1064 -33.30 -7.23 -43.63
C VAL A 1064 -33.98 -6.30 -44.65
N GLN A 1065 -33.58 -6.36 -45.91
CA GLN A 1065 -34.13 -5.45 -46.94
C GLN A 1065 -35.51 -5.88 -47.45
N VAL A 1066 -35.91 -7.14 -47.25
CA VAL A 1066 -37.23 -7.66 -47.62
C VAL A 1066 -37.82 -8.46 -46.44
N PRO A 1067 -38.86 -7.95 -45.75
CA PRO A 1067 -39.48 -8.67 -44.62
C PRO A 1067 -40.03 -10.06 -45.00
N PRO A 1068 -39.98 -11.04 -44.09
CA PRO A 1068 -40.42 -12.41 -44.34
C PRO A 1068 -41.92 -12.54 -44.63
N LYS A 1069 -42.27 -13.52 -45.48
CA LYS A 1069 -43.64 -13.82 -45.92
C LYS A 1069 -43.86 -15.34 -45.96
N GLY A 1070 -45.07 -15.79 -45.69
CA GLY A 1070 -45.40 -17.23 -45.63
C GLY A 1070 -44.92 -17.88 -44.32
N ILE A 1071 -44.39 -19.10 -44.41
CA ILE A 1071 -44.13 -19.98 -43.25
C ILE A 1071 -43.25 -19.31 -42.17
N GLN A 1072 -42.24 -18.53 -42.56
CA GLN A 1072 -41.39 -17.78 -41.62
C GLN A 1072 -42.20 -16.77 -40.75
N LYS A 1073 -43.27 -16.17 -41.28
CA LYS A 1073 -44.14 -15.25 -40.53
C LYS A 1073 -44.95 -15.98 -39.45
N ASN A 1074 -45.36 -17.23 -39.70
CA ASN A 1074 -46.07 -18.03 -38.70
C ASN A 1074 -45.13 -18.51 -37.59
N LYS A 1075 -43.86 -18.85 -37.91
CA LYS A 1075 -42.81 -19.15 -36.91
C LYS A 1075 -42.56 -17.92 -36.02
N PHE A 1076 -42.42 -16.75 -36.63
CA PHE A 1076 -42.26 -15.45 -35.98
C PHE A 1076 -43.41 -15.13 -35.01
N GLU A 1077 -44.67 -15.20 -35.47
CA GLU A 1077 -45.85 -14.89 -34.64
C GLU A 1077 -46.03 -15.85 -33.45
N ASN A 1078 -45.58 -17.10 -33.58
CA ASN A 1078 -45.57 -18.03 -32.45
C ASN A 1078 -44.44 -17.76 -31.45
N MET A 1079 -43.24 -17.37 -31.92
CA MET A 1079 -42.14 -16.99 -31.02
C MET A 1079 -42.45 -15.73 -30.21
N VAL A 1080 -43.07 -14.72 -30.84
CA VAL A 1080 -43.51 -13.51 -30.12
C VAL A 1080 -44.54 -13.86 -29.04
N LYS A 1081 -45.55 -14.68 -29.35
CA LYS A 1081 -46.54 -15.14 -28.36
C LYS A 1081 -45.92 -15.85 -27.16
N ILE A 1082 -44.93 -16.71 -27.38
CA ILE A 1082 -44.22 -17.43 -26.30
C ILE A 1082 -43.45 -16.46 -25.40
N ALA A 1083 -42.87 -15.39 -25.96
CA ALA A 1083 -42.22 -14.34 -25.19
C ALA A 1083 -43.22 -13.46 -24.39
N GLU A 1084 -44.47 -13.35 -24.84
CA GLU A 1084 -45.53 -12.61 -24.15
C GLU A 1084 -46.18 -13.40 -23.00
N THR A 1085 -46.46 -14.71 -23.15
CA THR A 1085 -47.04 -15.51 -22.05
C THR A 1085 -46.12 -15.67 -20.84
N GLY A 1086 -44.80 -15.53 -21.02
CA GLY A 1086 -43.82 -15.61 -19.92
C GLY A 1086 -43.89 -14.48 -18.88
N LYS A 1087 -44.79 -13.49 -19.03
CA LYS A 1087 -44.93 -12.34 -18.11
C LYS A 1087 -46.20 -12.33 -17.25
N ALA A 1088 -47.07 -13.32 -17.37
CA ALA A 1088 -48.41 -13.29 -16.75
C ALA A 1088 -48.69 -14.52 -15.87
N GLN A 1089 -48.07 -14.59 -14.69
CA GLN A 1089 -48.46 -15.53 -13.64
C GLN A 1089 -48.23 -14.93 -12.24
N GLU A 1090 -49.19 -14.12 -11.79
CA GLU A 1090 -49.22 -13.59 -10.41
C GLU A 1090 -49.59 -14.69 -9.41
N THR A 1091 -48.93 -14.71 -8.26
CA THR A 1091 -49.21 -15.67 -7.18
C THR A 1091 -50.37 -15.19 -6.31
N MET A 1092 -51.57 -15.75 -6.53
CA MET A 1092 -52.64 -15.71 -5.54
C MET A 1092 -52.38 -16.74 -4.43
N ASP A 1093 -52.52 -16.30 -3.18
CA ASP A 1093 -52.17 -17.10 -2.00
C ASP A 1093 -53.41 -17.54 -1.21
N LEU A 1094 -53.32 -18.75 -0.61
CA LEU A 1094 -54.03 -19.29 0.58
C LEU A 1094 -54.87 -20.59 0.47
N LYS A 1095 -54.58 -21.48 1.45
CA LYS A 1095 -55.40 -22.55 2.11
C LYS A 1095 -55.54 -23.90 1.37
N ILE A 1096 -55.15 -25.06 1.93
CA ILE A 1096 -55.59 -25.75 3.19
C ILE A 1096 -57.03 -26.31 2.99
N GLU A 1097 -57.37 -27.61 3.06
CA GLU A 1097 -56.70 -28.81 3.66
C GLU A 1097 -57.04 -30.17 2.92
N PRO A 1098 -57.18 -31.42 3.49
CA PRO A 1098 -56.67 -32.64 2.82
C PRO A 1098 -57.68 -33.81 2.60
N LYS A 1099 -57.14 -35.02 2.28
CA LYS A 1099 -57.76 -36.39 2.32
C LYS A 1099 -58.76 -36.74 1.19
N VAL A 1100 -58.98 -38.01 0.77
CA VAL A 1100 -58.17 -39.28 0.69
C VAL A 1100 -59.00 -40.35 -0.09
N GLN A 1101 -58.41 -41.50 -0.51
CA GLN A 1101 -59.09 -42.76 -0.97
C GLN A 1101 -59.79 -42.76 -2.36
N THR A 1102 -59.89 -43.84 -3.18
CA THR A 1102 -59.17 -45.15 -3.34
C THR A 1102 -59.61 -45.86 -4.67
N VAL A 1103 -59.12 -47.11 -4.92
CA VAL A 1103 -59.61 -48.19 -5.85
C VAL A 1103 -58.86 -48.28 -7.19
N VAL A 1104 -58.30 -49.43 -7.65
CA VAL A 1104 -57.87 -50.72 -7.02
C VAL A 1104 -56.85 -51.45 -7.94
N HIS A 1105 -56.48 -52.72 -7.68
CA HIS A 1105 -55.61 -53.58 -8.52
C HIS A 1105 -56.41 -54.29 -9.67
N GLU A 1106 -55.83 -55.01 -10.64
CA GLU A 1106 -55.28 -56.41 -10.64
C GLU A 1106 -54.84 -56.75 -12.10
N ASP A 1107 -53.89 -57.62 -12.47
CA ASP A 1107 -52.71 -58.28 -11.82
C ASP A 1107 -51.68 -58.63 -12.96
N LEU A 1108 -50.94 -59.74 -13.20
CA LEU A 1108 -50.72 -61.10 -12.63
C LEU A 1108 -49.40 -61.73 -13.21
N GLN A 1109 -48.72 -62.62 -12.45
CA GLN A 1109 -47.80 -63.74 -12.87
C GLN A 1109 -46.40 -63.56 -13.55
N ALA A 1110 -45.33 -63.96 -12.81
CA ALA A 1110 -44.26 -64.97 -13.08
C ALA A 1110 -43.46 -65.03 -14.42
N GLU A 1111 -42.18 -65.46 -14.53
CA GLU A 1111 -41.11 -65.92 -13.58
C GLU A 1111 -39.68 -65.76 -14.21
N LEU A 1112 -38.59 -66.10 -13.50
CA LEU A 1112 -37.16 -65.84 -13.88
C LEU A 1112 -36.44 -67.04 -14.55
N PRO A 1113 -35.34 -66.83 -15.34
CA PRO A 1113 -33.98 -67.14 -14.82
C PRO A 1113 -32.75 -66.36 -15.41
N VAL A 1114 -31.75 -66.08 -14.53
CA VAL A 1114 -30.25 -66.28 -14.56
C VAL A 1114 -29.49 -66.29 -15.94
N VAL A 1115 -28.28 -65.75 -16.21
CA VAL A 1115 -26.93 -65.87 -15.54
C VAL A 1115 -25.83 -64.83 -15.98
N SER A 1116 -24.84 -64.59 -15.10
CA SER A 1116 -23.37 -64.33 -15.31
C SER A 1116 -22.75 -63.05 -15.93
N GLU A 1117 -21.70 -62.53 -15.25
CA GLU A 1117 -20.74 -61.48 -15.68
C GLU A 1117 -19.52 -62.05 -16.46
N VAL A 1118 -18.72 -61.16 -17.08
CA VAL A 1118 -17.23 -61.27 -17.18
C VAL A 1118 -16.60 -59.90 -16.91
N LYS A 1119 -15.45 -59.84 -16.21
CA LYS A 1119 -14.68 -58.62 -15.89
C LYS A 1119 -13.27 -58.66 -16.46
N HIS A 1120 -12.77 -57.50 -16.88
CA HIS A 1120 -11.35 -57.10 -17.01
C HIS A 1120 -11.32 -55.55 -17.14
N GLU A 1121 -10.34 -54.79 -16.65
CA GLU A 1121 -9.44 -54.97 -15.50
C GLU A 1121 -8.90 -53.56 -15.10
N ALA A 1122 -8.27 -53.39 -13.95
CA ALA A 1122 -7.95 -52.05 -13.42
C ALA A 1122 -6.70 -51.40 -14.04
N VAL A 1123 -6.77 -50.09 -14.33
CA VAL A 1123 -5.63 -49.25 -14.75
C VAL A 1123 -4.86 -48.74 -13.52
N SER A 1124 -3.55 -48.52 -13.63
CA SER A 1124 -2.68 -48.19 -12.49
C SER A 1124 -2.69 -46.70 -12.14
N ALA A 1125 -2.43 -46.37 -10.86
CA ALA A 1125 -2.30 -44.98 -10.41
C ALA A 1125 -1.15 -44.22 -11.11
N SER A 1126 -0.11 -44.92 -11.57
CA SER A 1126 0.99 -44.35 -12.36
C SER A 1126 0.55 -43.84 -13.74
N ASP A 1127 -0.46 -44.45 -14.37
CA ASP A 1127 -0.96 -43.98 -15.68
C ASP A 1127 -1.71 -42.65 -15.55
N ALA A 1128 -2.38 -42.41 -14.42
CA ALA A 1128 -3.09 -41.14 -14.16
C ALA A 1128 -2.11 -39.97 -14.01
N ALA A 1129 -1.06 -40.12 -13.19
CA ALA A 1129 -0.08 -39.06 -12.95
C ALA A 1129 0.70 -38.65 -14.22
N LEU A 1130 0.98 -39.60 -15.13
CA LEU A 1130 1.60 -39.33 -16.43
C LEU A 1130 0.66 -38.60 -17.40
N SER A 1131 -0.65 -38.83 -17.30
CA SER A 1131 -1.65 -38.18 -18.16
C SER A 1131 -1.81 -36.68 -17.88
N GLU A 1132 -1.60 -36.21 -16.64
CA GLU A 1132 -1.67 -34.77 -16.32
C GLU A 1132 -0.42 -34.00 -16.76
N MET A 1133 0.76 -34.65 -16.79
CA MET A 1133 2.02 -33.97 -17.15
C MET A 1133 2.28 -33.81 -18.66
N MET A 1134 1.68 -34.63 -19.53
CA MET A 1134 1.93 -34.60 -20.98
C MET A 1134 0.66 -34.77 -21.85
N GLY A 1135 -0.32 -33.89 -21.69
CA GLY A 1135 -1.70 -34.00 -22.21
C GLY A 1135 -1.93 -34.10 -23.74
N ASP A 1136 -0.90 -34.24 -24.58
CA ASP A 1136 -0.99 -34.47 -26.04
C ASP A 1136 -0.31 -35.78 -26.50
N ALA A 1137 0.20 -36.61 -25.57
CA ALA A 1137 0.91 -37.83 -25.91
C ALA A 1137 -0.07 -39.00 -26.24
N PRO A 1138 0.03 -39.63 -27.43
CA PRO A 1138 -0.90 -40.69 -27.81
C PRO A 1138 -0.66 -42.00 -27.04
N ALA A 1139 -1.73 -42.75 -26.80
CA ALA A 1139 -1.65 -44.12 -26.31
C ALA A 1139 -1.03 -45.06 -27.36
N CYS A 1140 -0.25 -46.06 -26.92
CA CYS A 1140 0.36 -47.05 -27.80
C CYS A 1140 -0.73 -47.96 -28.42
N PRO A 1141 -0.87 -48.06 -29.74
CA PRO A 1141 -1.90 -48.91 -30.37
C PRO A 1141 -1.65 -50.42 -30.12
N THR A 1142 -0.42 -50.79 -29.76
CA THR A 1142 0.04 -52.17 -29.58
C THR A 1142 -0.19 -52.70 -28.15
N CYS A 1143 -0.35 -51.82 -27.14
CA CYS A 1143 -0.55 -52.25 -25.74
C CYS A 1143 -1.36 -51.28 -24.85
N GLY A 1144 -1.92 -50.19 -25.38
CA GLY A 1144 -2.77 -49.24 -24.64
C GLY A 1144 -2.04 -48.25 -23.72
N HIS A 1145 -0.83 -48.56 -23.25
CA HIS A 1145 -0.07 -47.68 -22.34
C HIS A 1145 0.35 -46.36 -23.02
N ILE A 1146 0.40 -45.26 -22.25
CA ILE A 1146 0.71 -43.92 -22.75
C ILE A 1146 2.17 -43.88 -23.24
N THR A 1147 2.42 -43.25 -24.40
CA THR A 1147 3.77 -43.15 -24.95
C THR A 1147 4.50 -41.90 -24.46
N VAL A 1148 5.81 -41.98 -24.28
CA VAL A 1148 6.64 -40.86 -23.83
C VAL A 1148 7.39 -40.26 -25.01
N ARG A 1149 7.46 -38.93 -25.07
CA ARG A 1149 8.08 -38.20 -26.18
C ARG A 1149 9.61 -38.39 -26.19
N ASN A 1150 10.15 -38.80 -27.32
CA ASN A 1150 11.58 -39.07 -27.52
C ASN A 1150 12.06 -38.37 -28.80
N GLY A 1151 12.48 -37.11 -28.67
CA GLY A 1151 12.78 -36.23 -29.80
C GLY A 1151 11.51 -35.91 -30.61
N SER A 1152 11.59 -36.09 -31.93
CA SER A 1152 10.47 -35.91 -32.86
C SER A 1152 9.36 -36.96 -32.70
N CYS A 1153 9.71 -38.14 -32.18
CA CYS A 1153 8.84 -39.31 -32.12
C CYS A 1153 8.27 -39.53 -30.71
N TYR A 1154 7.39 -40.52 -30.57
CA TYR A 1154 6.94 -41.05 -29.29
C TYR A 1154 7.37 -42.52 -29.15
N LYS A 1155 7.70 -42.95 -27.93
CA LYS A 1155 8.07 -44.34 -27.63
C LYS A 1155 7.27 -44.88 -26.46
N CYS A 1156 6.72 -46.08 -26.61
CA CYS A 1156 6.10 -46.81 -25.50
C CYS A 1156 7.20 -47.36 -24.60
N LEU A 1157 7.16 -47.04 -23.30
CA LEU A 1157 8.12 -47.57 -22.33
C LEU A 1157 7.82 -49.03 -21.94
N ASN A 1158 6.57 -49.48 -22.09
CA ASN A 1158 6.13 -50.84 -21.75
C ASN A 1158 6.51 -51.88 -22.83
N CYS A 1159 6.11 -51.67 -24.08
CA CYS A 1159 6.40 -52.60 -25.19
C CYS A 1159 7.58 -52.20 -26.09
N GLY A 1160 8.19 -51.03 -25.88
CA GLY A 1160 9.33 -50.53 -26.67
C GLY A 1160 8.99 -49.96 -28.05
N ASP A 1161 7.74 -50.12 -28.52
CA ASP A 1161 7.25 -49.68 -29.82
C ASP A 1161 7.35 -48.15 -30.02
N SER A 1162 7.54 -47.69 -31.25
CA SER A 1162 7.92 -46.29 -31.56
C SER A 1162 7.10 -45.70 -32.71
N LEU A 1163 6.45 -44.56 -32.44
CA LEU A 1163 5.45 -43.91 -33.29
C LEU A 1163 5.95 -42.55 -33.79
N GLY A 1164 5.71 -42.25 -35.07
CA GLY A 1164 5.94 -40.91 -35.63
C GLY A 1164 7.39 -40.58 -36.00
N CYS A 1165 8.26 -41.57 -36.21
CA CYS A 1165 9.59 -41.34 -36.81
C CYS A 1165 9.55 -41.37 -38.35
N SER A 1166 10.15 -40.35 -38.96
CA SER A 1166 10.57 -40.27 -40.36
C SER A 1166 11.85 -39.45 -40.46
#